data_AF-A0A519BK19-F1
#
_entry.id   AF-A0A519BK19-F1
#
_cell.length_a   1.000
_cell.length_b   1.000
_cell.length_c   1.000
_cell.angle_alpha   90.00
_cell.angle_beta   90.00
_cell.angle_gamma   90.00
#
_symmetry.space_group_name_H-M   'P 1'
#
loop_
_entity.id
_entity.type
_entity.pdbx_description
1 polymer ?
#
loop_
_entity_poly.entity_id
_entity_poly.type
_entity_poly.pdbx_seq_one_letter_code
_entity_poly.pdbx_strand_id
1 'polypeptide(L)'
;MLKDKAQRLKVLIFDKIKLPKLPLLAFIIYLAVSILYFGLPILSHFNSELAASGTRDTAMFVWFLYWWPYAIIHGINPFISHYIWAPQGSPLTFTTSVPAAAILMAPVTLLIGPMASYNIIALLSPALAALFAYLVCKELTKKFLPSLFGGYIFGFSSFMLGEMLGGHLMLILAFPIPLAVYLSIRRIKNSISTKWFIVNFTILLVLLFGFSLELFATAAFFGAITCLIALLIYGNQGSQERGKLFSLFKNILISYFLAIIVISPYLYYMIKYFGVYPSVPNSPAFFSSDLLNYFFPTPITRLGGIIFTPLTKKFTGNYAEEGAYLGIPLLLIMSIVIIKFWKEKLIKLIAAVTIIVIICSFGPRLHIAGVYTIWMPWSLVLRLPLLSAALPIRFPMYVSLGAAILLAYWLTKSSWNVYGKYLAALIAIGFLIPNLSAGVAGAWIGKFYTPKFFKQGMYKKYIKQNENIIILPYMGEGYSMLYQARTNMYFRMAEGNAMGGVIPNYLLGNPATPILYNGTTAVGYEFNLVKFFRKEKVKAVITAKGSRKKWQKILKPLNFREINAGGVDIYYVPPKLKKLEEAMKIKMLRHGYFVFQSYRSAAVKYYDKYKTFSGLYPLHLEQIGLLPKSLGGFNRHSPKYNWTKNGFWIGRLGNSYAIGYFPAYYNLTKYLYKKFSKSIKKMYFPYPKLFNSSNNYNKYLQGQVLIQFKR
;
A
#
# COMPACT_ATOMS: atom_id res chain seq x y z
N MET A 1 34.19 25.94 38.26
CA MET A 1 34.48 26.13 36.80
C MET A 1 33.65 25.25 35.85
N LEU A 2 33.45 23.95 36.12
CA LEU A 2 32.64 23.05 35.24
C LEU A 2 31.12 23.27 35.34
N LYS A 3 30.58 23.61 36.53
CA LYS A 3 29.16 23.97 36.71
C LYS A 3 28.78 25.27 35.98
N ASP A 4 29.65 26.28 36.01
CA ASP A 4 29.44 27.55 35.31
C ASP A 4 29.45 27.42 33.78
N LYS A 5 30.30 26.55 33.22
CA LYS A 5 30.29 26.25 31.78
C LYS A 5 29.02 25.51 31.36
N ALA A 6 28.48 24.61 32.19
CA ALA A 6 27.22 23.91 31.93
C ALA A 6 25.99 24.84 32.07
N GLN A 7 26.01 25.78 33.02
CA GLN A 7 24.97 26.81 33.18
C GLN A 7 24.98 27.78 31.99
N ARG A 8 26.16 28.25 31.56
CA ARG A 8 26.31 29.10 30.36
C ARG A 8 25.93 28.38 29.07
N LEU A 9 26.19 27.08 28.93
CA LEU A 9 25.72 26.29 27.78
C LEU A 9 24.19 26.12 27.76
N LYS A 10 23.56 25.89 28.93
CA LYS A 10 22.09 25.82 29.06
C LYS A 10 21.44 27.15 28.69
N VAL A 11 21.99 28.27 29.14
CA VAL A 11 21.48 29.62 28.81
C VAL A 11 21.69 29.93 27.31
N LEU A 12 22.83 29.58 26.72
CA LEU A 12 23.09 29.79 25.28
C LEU A 12 22.23 28.93 24.33
N ILE A 13 21.80 27.74 24.77
CA ILE A 13 20.95 26.83 23.98
C ILE A 13 19.47 27.18 24.13
N PHE A 14 19.00 27.57 25.33
CA PHE A 14 17.59 27.86 25.57
C PHE A 14 17.18 29.31 25.27
N ASP A 15 18.04 30.33 25.48
CA ASP A 15 17.67 31.73 25.13
C ASP A 15 17.67 32.00 23.62
N LYS A 16 18.38 31.18 22.83
CA LYS A 16 18.37 31.27 21.36
C LYS A 16 17.18 30.59 20.70
N ILE A 17 16.36 29.85 21.45
CA ILE A 17 15.12 29.23 20.96
C ILE A 17 13.92 29.98 21.54
N LYS A 18 13.86 31.30 21.30
CA LYS A 18 12.56 31.99 21.30
C LYS A 18 11.82 31.54 20.05
N LEU A 19 11.16 30.38 20.12
CA LEU A 19 10.16 30.02 19.12
C LEU A 19 9.19 31.22 19.03
N PRO A 20 9.00 31.83 17.85
CA PRO A 20 8.06 32.92 17.73
C PRO A 20 6.69 32.45 18.23
N LYS A 21 6.06 33.23 19.11
CA LYS A 21 4.82 32.85 19.82
C LYS A 21 3.70 32.40 18.87
N LEU A 22 3.67 32.96 17.65
CA LEU A 22 2.63 32.71 16.65
C LEU A 22 2.74 31.32 15.97
N PRO A 23 3.87 30.90 15.38
CA PRO A 23 4.02 29.52 14.90
C PRO A 23 3.76 28.45 15.96
N LEU A 24 4.19 28.68 17.21
CA LEU A 24 3.90 27.74 18.31
C LEU A 24 2.40 27.66 18.58
N LEU A 25 1.69 28.80 18.63
CA LEU A 25 0.25 28.83 18.79
C LEU A 25 -0.46 28.11 17.62
N ALA A 26 -0.05 28.36 16.38
CA ALA A 26 -0.61 27.66 15.21
C ALA A 26 -0.41 26.14 15.31
N PHE A 27 0.79 25.69 15.69
CA PHE A 27 1.08 24.28 15.92
C PHE A 27 0.17 23.67 17.00
N ILE A 28 0.00 24.34 18.14
CA ILE A 28 -0.86 23.87 19.23
C ILE A 28 -2.31 23.76 18.76
N ILE A 29 -2.81 24.74 17.99
CA ILE A 29 -4.16 24.70 17.42
C ILE A 29 -4.32 23.49 16.48
N TYR A 30 -3.38 23.28 15.56
CA TYR A 30 -3.46 22.14 14.64
C TYR A 30 -3.31 20.79 15.34
N LEU A 31 -2.45 20.71 16.37
CA LEU A 31 -2.31 19.51 17.18
C LEU A 31 -3.61 19.23 17.95
N ALA A 32 -4.25 20.26 18.51
CA ALA A 32 -5.55 20.12 19.14
C ALA A 32 -6.60 19.59 18.15
N VAL A 33 -6.68 20.14 16.93
CA VAL A 33 -7.58 19.62 15.88
C VAL A 33 -7.28 18.16 15.55
N SER A 34 -6.01 17.80 15.39
CA SER A 34 -5.59 16.42 15.14
C SER A 34 -6.00 15.47 16.27
N ILE A 35 -5.80 15.87 17.53
CA ILE A 35 -6.23 15.10 18.70
C ILE A 35 -7.76 15.01 18.75
N LEU A 36 -8.49 16.09 18.46
CA LEU A 36 -9.96 16.09 18.45
C LEU A 36 -10.51 15.12 17.39
N TYR A 37 -9.90 15.08 16.20
CA TYR A 37 -10.35 14.21 15.12
C TYR A 37 -9.95 12.75 15.30
N PHE A 38 -8.71 12.48 15.74
CA PHE A 38 -8.15 11.13 15.68
C PHE A 38 -7.65 10.61 17.04
N GLY A 39 -7.35 11.50 17.98
CA GLY A 39 -6.70 11.18 19.25
C GLY A 39 -7.66 10.85 20.39
N LEU A 40 -8.74 11.63 20.57
CA LEU A 40 -9.66 11.50 21.72
C LEU A 40 -10.11 10.05 21.99
N PRO A 41 -10.51 9.25 20.99
CA PRO A 41 -10.99 7.89 21.23
C PRO A 41 -9.92 6.91 21.71
N ILE A 42 -8.63 7.19 21.45
CA ILE A 42 -7.52 6.27 21.73
C ILE A 42 -6.67 6.69 22.93
N LEU A 43 -6.94 7.83 23.58
CA LEU A 43 -6.13 8.33 24.69
C LEU A 43 -6.02 7.33 25.84
N SER A 44 -7.12 6.63 26.18
CA SER A 44 -7.15 5.58 27.22
C SER A 44 -6.58 4.23 26.76
N HIS A 45 -6.37 4.06 25.45
CA HIS A 45 -6.00 2.80 24.82
C HIS A 45 -4.79 2.94 23.87
N PHE A 46 -3.91 3.89 24.19
CA PHE A 46 -2.85 4.38 23.30
C PHE A 46 -1.83 3.31 22.86
N ASN A 47 -1.76 2.19 23.58
CA ASN A 47 -0.88 1.04 23.27
C ASN A 47 -1.65 -0.23 22.82
N SER A 48 -2.94 -0.11 22.53
CA SER A 48 -3.80 -1.22 22.10
C SER A 48 -4.74 -0.88 20.94
N GLU A 49 -5.00 0.40 20.70
CA GLU A 49 -5.76 0.93 19.57
C GLU A 49 -4.89 1.91 18.77
N LEU A 50 -5.16 2.06 17.47
CA LEU A 50 -4.40 2.94 16.59
C LEU A 50 -5.28 4.05 15.98
N ALA A 51 -4.72 5.25 15.84
CA ALA A 51 -5.34 6.41 15.16
C ALA A 51 -5.27 6.25 13.62
N ALA A 52 -5.82 5.16 13.11
CA ALA A 52 -5.97 4.81 11.70
C ALA A 52 -6.91 3.61 11.60
N SER A 53 -7.34 3.22 10.39
CA SER A 53 -8.11 1.97 10.24
C SER A 53 -7.31 0.74 10.66
N GLY A 54 -8.03 -0.32 11.08
CA GLY A 54 -7.47 -1.61 11.50
C GLY A 54 -6.99 -2.50 10.33
N THR A 55 -6.34 -1.90 9.33
CA THR A 55 -5.91 -2.56 8.10
C THR A 55 -4.58 -3.30 8.27
N ARG A 56 -4.25 -4.05 7.23
CA ARG A 56 -2.97 -4.74 7.07
C ARG A 56 -1.78 -3.81 6.98
N ASP A 57 -1.98 -2.63 6.42
CA ASP A 57 -0.92 -1.64 6.20
C ASP A 57 -0.56 -0.98 7.52
N THR A 58 -1.55 -0.63 8.35
CA THR A 58 -1.32 -0.15 9.71
C THR A 58 -0.48 -1.14 10.54
N ALA A 59 -0.82 -2.43 10.52
CA ALA A 59 -0.05 -3.47 11.23
C ALA A 59 1.39 -3.61 10.69
N MET A 60 1.57 -3.44 9.37
CA MET A 60 2.88 -3.44 8.72
C MET A 60 3.73 -2.23 9.16
N PHE A 61 3.18 -1.02 9.21
CA PHE A 61 3.92 0.16 9.66
C PHE A 61 4.32 0.08 11.13
N VAL A 62 3.46 -0.45 12.00
CA VAL A 62 3.84 -0.72 13.41
C VAL A 62 5.03 -1.68 13.47
N TRP A 63 5.06 -2.72 12.63
CA TRP A 63 6.21 -3.61 12.56
C TRP A 63 7.48 -2.90 12.06
N PHE A 64 7.37 -2.03 11.05
CA PHE A 64 8.52 -1.26 10.56
C PHE A 64 9.10 -0.30 11.59
N LEU A 65 8.25 0.38 12.36
CA LEU A 65 8.68 1.23 13.48
C LEU A 65 9.49 0.43 14.50
N TYR A 66 9.16 -0.85 14.72
CA TYR A 66 9.92 -1.75 15.60
C TYR A 66 11.18 -2.32 14.95
N TRP A 67 11.12 -2.69 13.67
CA TRP A 67 12.20 -3.40 12.98
C TRP A 67 13.50 -2.62 12.92
N TRP A 68 13.47 -1.35 12.55
CA TRP A 68 14.69 -0.54 12.40
C TRP A 68 15.49 -0.41 13.70
N PRO A 69 14.92 0.06 14.83
CA PRO A 69 15.65 0.11 16.09
C PRO A 69 16.07 -1.29 16.56
N TYR A 70 15.22 -2.30 16.40
CA TYR A 70 15.58 -3.68 16.73
C TYR A 70 16.82 -4.15 15.96
N ALA A 71 16.83 -3.99 14.64
CA ALA A 71 17.93 -4.44 13.80
C ALA A 71 19.24 -3.72 14.14
N ILE A 72 19.18 -2.39 14.33
CA ILE A 72 20.36 -1.59 14.70
C ILE A 72 20.94 -2.04 16.05
N ILE A 73 20.09 -2.20 17.07
CA ILE A 73 20.54 -2.60 18.43
C ILE A 73 21.16 -4.00 18.45
N HIS A 74 20.65 -4.91 17.62
CA HIS A 74 21.14 -6.29 17.57
C HIS A 74 22.24 -6.52 16.52
N GLY A 75 22.76 -5.46 15.90
CA GLY A 75 23.81 -5.58 14.87
C GLY A 75 23.36 -6.31 13.60
N ILE A 76 22.05 -6.33 13.32
CA ILE A 76 21.44 -6.94 12.15
C ILE A 76 21.33 -5.88 11.05
N ASN A 77 21.62 -6.25 9.81
CA ASN A 77 21.43 -5.37 8.67
C ASN A 77 19.93 -4.94 8.55
N PRO A 78 19.59 -3.65 8.74
CA PRO A 78 18.20 -3.21 8.75
C PRO A 78 17.57 -3.17 7.35
N PHE A 79 18.37 -3.19 6.28
CA PHE A 79 17.89 -3.14 4.90
C PHE A 79 17.33 -4.49 4.41
N ILE A 80 17.62 -5.60 5.12
CA ILE A 80 17.19 -6.95 4.76
C ILE A 80 16.68 -7.66 6.01
N SER A 81 15.43 -8.10 5.99
CA SER A 81 14.86 -8.88 7.09
C SER A 81 14.82 -10.36 6.76
N HIS A 82 15.37 -11.20 7.64
CA HIS A 82 15.14 -12.65 7.64
C HIS A 82 14.07 -13.08 8.65
N TYR A 83 13.28 -12.12 9.18
CA TYR A 83 12.18 -12.38 10.11
C TYR A 83 10.83 -12.50 9.41
N ILE A 84 10.69 -11.90 8.24
CA ILE A 84 9.58 -12.12 7.32
C ILE A 84 10.10 -12.80 6.06
N TRP A 85 9.23 -13.55 5.37
CA TRP A 85 9.60 -14.33 4.18
C TRP A 85 10.80 -15.27 4.41
N ALA A 86 10.96 -15.77 5.63
CA ALA A 86 12.03 -16.68 6.00
C ALA A 86 11.84 -18.06 5.34
N PRO A 87 12.94 -18.78 5.02
CA PRO A 87 14.32 -18.45 5.33
C PRO A 87 15.01 -17.48 4.35
N GLN A 88 14.43 -17.21 3.17
CA GLN A 88 15.07 -16.38 2.15
C GLN A 88 15.19 -14.92 2.61
N GLY A 89 14.21 -14.45 3.36
CA GLY A 89 14.12 -13.06 3.81
C GLY A 89 13.52 -12.14 2.74
N SER A 90 13.53 -10.85 3.06
CA SER A 90 12.99 -9.78 2.21
C SER A 90 13.84 -8.52 2.31
N PRO A 91 14.22 -7.91 1.17
CA PRO A 91 14.78 -6.56 1.15
C PRO A 91 13.69 -5.56 1.50
N LEU A 92 13.97 -4.68 2.45
CA LEU A 92 13.03 -3.64 2.88
C LEU A 92 13.22 -2.32 2.11
N THR A 93 14.18 -2.28 1.20
CA THR A 93 14.55 -1.09 0.43
C THR A 93 13.55 -0.69 -0.65
N PHE A 94 12.74 -1.63 -1.16
CA PHE A 94 11.59 -1.35 -2.03
C PHE A 94 10.26 -1.32 -1.30
N THR A 95 10.28 -1.49 0.03
CA THR A 95 9.06 -1.44 0.85
C THR A 95 8.87 -0.04 1.41
N THR A 96 7.65 0.27 1.86
CA THR A 96 7.34 1.50 2.61
C THR A 96 7.82 1.39 4.06
N SER A 97 9.13 1.11 4.26
CA SER A 97 9.71 0.74 5.55
C SER A 97 9.96 1.91 6.51
N VAL A 98 9.71 3.16 6.08
CA VAL A 98 9.77 4.38 6.90
C VAL A 98 10.98 4.51 7.85
N PRO A 99 12.23 4.24 7.42
CA PRO A 99 13.42 4.27 8.29
C PRO A 99 13.57 5.54 9.12
N ALA A 100 13.36 6.71 8.51
CA ALA A 100 13.55 7.97 9.21
C ALA A 100 12.54 8.11 10.37
N ALA A 101 11.29 7.71 10.15
CA ALA A 101 10.27 7.74 11.20
C ALA A 101 10.58 6.75 12.32
N ALA A 102 11.01 5.53 11.96
CA ALA A 102 11.36 4.49 12.91
C ALA A 102 12.57 4.87 13.78
N ILE A 103 13.60 5.52 13.20
CA ILE A 103 14.77 6.00 13.94
C ILE A 103 14.38 7.18 14.86
N LEU A 104 13.62 8.15 14.36
CA LEU A 104 13.15 9.29 15.17
C LEU A 104 12.31 8.83 16.36
N MET A 105 11.50 7.78 16.17
CA MET A 105 10.67 7.20 17.22
C MET A 105 11.32 6.04 17.97
N ALA A 106 12.60 5.75 17.75
CA ALA A 106 13.29 4.64 18.41
C ALA A 106 13.17 4.71 19.95
N PRO A 107 13.36 5.88 20.62
CA PRO A 107 13.24 5.94 22.07
C PRO A 107 11.83 5.55 22.56
N VAL A 108 10.79 6.07 21.92
CA VAL A 108 9.40 5.75 22.27
C VAL A 108 9.06 4.30 21.95
N THR A 109 9.56 3.79 20.83
CA THR A 109 9.33 2.41 20.37
C THR A 109 9.90 1.41 21.36
N LEU A 110 11.09 1.70 21.90
CA LEU A 110 11.78 0.82 22.84
C LEU A 110 11.24 0.93 24.28
N LEU A 111 10.81 2.13 24.70
CA LEU A 111 10.31 2.37 26.05
C LEU A 111 8.83 1.98 26.23
N ILE A 112 7.97 2.33 25.27
CA ILE A 112 6.50 2.22 25.39
C ILE A 112 5.96 1.16 24.42
N GLY A 113 6.52 1.12 23.21
CA GLY A 113 6.14 0.16 22.17
C GLY A 113 5.88 0.82 20.81
N PRO A 114 5.85 -0.01 19.74
CA PRO A 114 5.68 0.51 18.38
C PRO A 114 4.26 1.03 18.10
N MET A 115 3.23 0.58 18.82
CA MET A 115 1.85 1.10 18.66
C MET A 115 1.74 2.54 19.18
N ALA A 116 2.32 2.84 20.35
CA ALA A 116 2.39 4.20 20.86
C ALA A 116 3.18 5.12 19.91
N SER A 117 4.27 4.61 19.34
CA SER A 117 5.07 5.35 18.36
C SER A 117 4.30 5.69 17.10
N TYR A 118 3.52 4.73 16.58
CA TYR A 118 2.61 4.96 15.47
C TYR A 118 1.62 6.07 15.79
N ASN A 119 0.92 5.99 16.93
CA ASN A 119 -0.09 6.96 17.32
C ASN A 119 0.48 8.38 17.49
N ILE A 120 1.66 8.51 18.09
CA ILE A 120 2.32 9.82 18.23
C ILE A 120 2.62 10.41 16.86
N ILE A 121 3.25 9.65 15.95
CA ILE A 121 3.55 10.17 14.61
C ILE A 121 2.25 10.48 13.85
N ALA A 122 1.25 9.60 13.90
CA ALA A 122 -0.01 9.78 13.20
C ALA A 122 -0.72 11.08 13.63
N LEU A 123 -0.72 11.41 14.94
CA LEU A 123 -1.30 12.65 15.44
C LEU A 123 -0.44 13.89 15.14
N LEU A 124 0.89 13.76 15.14
CA LEU A 124 1.81 14.86 14.82
C LEU A 124 1.82 15.21 13.32
N SER A 125 1.65 14.21 12.45
CA SER A 125 1.76 14.34 11.00
C SER A 125 0.88 15.44 10.38
N PRO A 126 -0.46 15.44 10.56
CA PRO A 126 -1.32 16.49 10.02
C PRO A 126 -1.02 17.86 10.65
N ALA A 127 -0.67 17.89 11.95
CA ALA A 127 -0.34 19.13 12.65
C ALA A 127 0.95 19.78 12.13
N LEU A 128 1.99 18.98 11.86
CA LEU A 128 3.24 19.43 11.26
C LEU A 128 3.01 19.85 9.80
N ALA A 129 2.24 19.08 9.03
CA ALA A 129 1.88 19.43 7.66
C ALA A 129 1.17 20.80 7.62
N ALA A 130 0.18 21.00 8.50
CA ALA A 130 -0.52 22.27 8.64
C ALA A 130 0.40 23.41 9.09
N LEU A 131 1.29 23.17 10.06
CA LEU A 131 2.25 24.17 10.54
C LEU A 131 3.17 24.67 9.41
N PHE A 132 3.76 23.76 8.63
CA PHE A 132 4.68 24.18 7.58
C PHE A 132 3.95 24.83 6.40
N ALA A 133 2.73 24.41 6.08
CA ALA A 133 1.88 25.11 5.11
C ALA A 133 1.47 26.50 5.63
N TYR A 134 1.17 26.63 6.92
CA TYR A 134 0.97 27.91 7.59
C TYR A 134 2.18 28.82 7.46
N LEU A 135 3.41 28.30 7.62
CA LEU A 135 4.63 29.09 7.48
C LEU A 135 4.82 29.60 6.04
N VAL A 136 4.54 28.77 5.03
CA VAL A 136 4.50 29.22 3.62
C VAL A 136 3.49 30.35 3.45
N CYS A 137 2.25 30.14 3.89
CA CYS A 137 1.19 31.15 3.79
C CYS A 137 1.55 32.43 4.53
N LYS A 138 2.10 32.33 5.75
CA LYS A 138 2.52 33.48 6.59
C LYS A 138 3.66 34.25 5.95
N GLU A 139 4.56 33.58 5.25
CA GLU A 139 5.66 34.23 4.55
C GLU A 139 5.19 35.02 3.32
N LEU A 140 4.07 34.62 2.72
CA LEU A 140 3.47 35.28 1.55
C LEU A 140 2.46 36.37 1.94
N THR A 141 1.58 36.10 2.91
CA THR A 141 0.49 37.01 3.30
C THR A 141 0.87 37.98 4.40
N LYS A 142 1.88 37.62 5.22
CA LYS A 142 2.26 38.31 6.47
C LYS A 142 1.15 38.38 7.52
N LYS A 143 -0.01 37.75 7.33
CA LYS A 143 -1.13 37.74 8.29
C LYS A 143 -1.22 36.41 9.03
N PHE A 144 -1.63 36.45 10.30
CA PHE A 144 -1.75 35.23 11.13
C PHE A 144 -2.98 34.40 10.74
N LEU A 145 -4.17 34.98 10.85
CA LEU A 145 -5.44 34.27 10.61
C LEU A 145 -5.56 33.70 9.19
N PRO A 146 -5.37 34.46 8.09
CA PRO A 146 -5.41 33.90 6.74
C PRO A 146 -4.50 32.68 6.55
N SER A 147 -3.30 32.73 7.11
CA SER A 147 -2.36 31.61 7.05
C SER A 147 -2.77 30.44 7.92
N LEU A 148 -3.49 30.69 9.02
CA LEU A 148 -4.03 29.63 9.88
C LEU A 148 -5.06 28.79 9.11
N PHE A 149 -5.92 29.44 8.33
CA PHE A 149 -6.86 28.74 7.43
C PHE A 149 -6.11 28.02 6.30
N GLY A 150 -5.11 28.64 5.68
CA GLY A 150 -4.28 28.00 4.66
C GLY A 150 -3.60 26.72 5.18
N GLY A 151 -2.98 26.76 6.37
CA GLY A 151 -2.37 25.58 6.97
C GLY A 151 -3.37 24.44 7.22
N TYR A 152 -4.60 24.75 7.64
CA TYR A 152 -5.64 23.74 7.80
C TYR A 152 -5.94 23.01 6.49
N ILE A 153 -6.11 23.74 5.38
CA ILE A 153 -6.44 23.15 4.07
C ILE A 153 -5.43 22.10 3.63
N PHE A 154 -4.14 22.30 3.90
CA PHE A 154 -3.13 21.31 3.55
C PHE A 154 -3.10 20.14 4.54
N GLY A 155 -2.96 20.44 5.84
CA GLY A 155 -2.76 19.42 6.87
C GLY A 155 -4.01 18.61 7.24
N PHE A 156 -5.20 19.02 6.76
CA PHE A 156 -6.46 18.29 6.93
C PHE A 156 -7.23 18.18 5.60
N SER A 157 -6.50 18.19 4.48
CA SER A 157 -7.06 17.93 3.14
C SER A 157 -7.69 16.55 3.04
N SER A 158 -8.61 16.35 2.08
CA SER A 158 -9.17 15.02 1.80
C SER A 158 -8.10 13.96 1.53
N PHE A 159 -6.97 14.33 0.92
CA PHE A 159 -5.78 13.48 0.82
C PHE A 159 -5.29 13.07 2.20
N MET A 160 -4.94 14.01 3.07
CA MET A 160 -4.43 13.69 4.41
C MET A 160 -5.42 12.82 5.21
N LEU A 161 -6.72 13.13 5.11
CA LEU A 161 -7.78 12.35 5.75
C LEU A 161 -7.83 10.92 5.21
N GLY A 162 -7.77 10.75 3.89
CA GLY A 162 -7.75 9.43 3.26
C GLY A 162 -6.54 8.60 3.68
N GLU A 163 -5.35 9.20 3.70
CA GLU A 163 -4.12 8.51 4.07
C GLU A 163 -4.04 8.19 5.57
N MET A 164 -4.59 9.06 6.42
CA MET A 164 -4.82 8.78 7.84
C MET A 164 -5.78 7.60 8.01
N LEU A 165 -6.88 7.58 7.25
CA LEU A 165 -7.84 6.48 7.27
C LEU A 165 -7.18 5.18 6.83
N GLY A 166 -6.46 5.16 5.71
CA GLY A 166 -5.78 3.97 5.16
C GLY A 166 -4.67 3.40 6.06
N GLY A 167 -4.14 4.22 6.98
CA GLY A 167 -2.98 3.88 7.79
C GLY A 167 -1.66 4.00 7.05
N HIS A 168 -1.61 4.84 6.01
CA HIS A 168 -0.44 5.04 5.16
C HIS A 168 0.53 6.04 5.80
N LEU A 169 1.22 5.60 6.85
CA LEU A 169 2.14 6.42 7.64
C LEU A 169 3.15 7.20 6.77
N MET A 170 3.65 6.56 5.72
CA MET A 170 4.61 7.16 4.78
C MET A 170 4.05 8.37 4.00
N LEU A 171 2.73 8.47 3.80
CA LEU A 171 2.07 9.55 3.06
C LEU A 171 1.63 10.69 3.94
N ILE A 172 1.16 10.39 5.16
CA ILE A 172 0.75 11.44 6.10
C ILE A 172 1.95 12.27 6.60
N LEU A 173 3.16 11.71 6.52
CA LEU A 173 4.44 12.40 6.72
C LEU A 173 4.81 13.37 5.55
N ALA A 174 3.82 14.07 5.00
CA ALA A 174 3.95 15.01 3.88
C ALA A 174 4.48 16.40 4.26
N PHE A 175 4.65 16.68 5.56
CA PHE A 175 5.12 17.98 6.06
C PHE A 175 6.47 18.47 5.50
N PRO A 176 7.40 17.61 5.04
CA PRO A 176 8.61 18.08 4.37
C PRO A 176 8.35 18.91 3.10
N ILE A 177 7.22 18.68 2.42
CA ILE A 177 6.89 19.34 1.15
C ILE A 177 6.66 20.85 1.33
N PRO A 178 5.73 21.31 2.18
CA PRO A 178 5.60 22.75 2.43
C PRO A 178 6.85 23.34 3.10
N LEU A 179 7.61 22.56 3.88
CA LEU A 179 8.88 23.03 4.44
C LEU A 179 9.93 23.28 3.33
N ALA A 180 9.98 22.45 2.29
CA ALA A 180 10.86 22.67 1.13
C ALA A 180 10.51 23.99 0.41
N VAL A 181 9.21 24.25 0.23
CA VAL A 181 8.71 25.51 -0.34
C VAL A 181 9.08 26.69 0.56
N TYR A 182 8.87 26.58 1.88
CA TYR A 182 9.22 27.63 2.84
C TYR A 182 10.71 27.97 2.83
N LEU A 183 11.59 26.96 2.86
CA LEU A 183 13.04 27.16 2.77
C LEU A 183 13.44 27.82 1.45
N SER A 184 12.80 27.43 0.34
CA SER A 184 13.06 28.00 -0.99
C SER A 184 12.67 29.48 -1.05
N ILE A 185 11.49 29.84 -0.50
CA ILE A 185 11.06 31.24 -0.40
C ILE A 185 12.05 32.04 0.46
N ARG A 186 12.47 31.52 1.60
CA ARG A 186 13.47 32.18 2.46
C ARG A 186 14.80 32.37 1.75
N ARG A 187 15.23 31.39 0.96
CA ARG A 187 16.47 31.48 0.19
C ARG A 187 16.38 32.54 -0.90
N ILE A 188 15.27 32.62 -1.63
CA ILE A 188 15.03 33.66 -2.65
C ILE A 188 15.02 35.06 -2.01
N LYS A 189 14.40 35.19 -0.83
CA LYS A 189 14.37 36.45 -0.06
C LYS A 189 15.68 36.77 0.67
N ASN A 190 16.72 35.94 0.52
CA ASN A 190 17.99 36.04 1.26
C ASN A 190 17.82 36.11 2.80
N SER A 191 16.73 35.57 3.36
CA SER A 191 16.49 35.53 4.80
C SER A 191 17.09 34.30 5.50
N ILE A 192 17.77 33.45 4.73
CA ILE A 192 18.58 32.32 5.18
C ILE A 192 19.86 32.28 4.35
N SER A 193 21.00 32.03 4.98
CA SER A 193 22.27 31.93 4.26
C SER A 193 22.32 30.67 3.39
N THR A 194 23.15 30.68 2.35
CA THR A 194 23.36 29.52 1.46
C THR A 194 23.75 28.26 2.24
N LYS A 195 24.69 28.37 3.19
CA LYS A 195 25.14 27.24 4.02
C LYS A 195 23.98 26.62 4.80
N TRP A 196 23.20 27.45 5.50
CA TRP A 196 22.08 26.96 6.29
C TRP A 196 20.94 26.42 5.42
N PHE A 197 20.68 27.01 4.25
CA PHE A 197 19.74 26.44 3.29
C PHE A 197 20.18 25.03 2.86
N ILE A 198 21.42 24.86 2.41
CA ILE A 198 21.92 23.57 1.92
C ILE A 198 21.83 22.50 3.01
N VAL A 199 22.27 22.80 4.24
CA VAL A 199 22.20 21.85 5.37
C VAL A 199 20.76 21.45 5.68
N ASN A 200 19.86 22.42 5.86
CA ASN A 200 18.47 22.14 6.22
C ASN A 200 17.72 21.42 5.08
N PHE A 201 17.96 21.82 3.84
CA PHE A 201 17.34 21.19 2.68
C PHE A 201 17.88 19.76 2.44
N THR A 202 19.17 19.52 2.70
CA THR A 202 19.75 18.16 2.68
C THR A 202 19.10 17.26 3.73
N ILE A 203 18.99 17.73 4.98
CA ILE A 203 18.32 16.99 6.06
C ILE A 203 16.87 16.70 5.66
N LEU A 204 16.17 17.70 5.11
CA LEU A 204 14.80 17.56 4.64
C LEU A 204 14.64 16.48 3.57
N LEU A 205 15.56 16.44 2.60
CA LEU A 205 15.57 15.44 1.53
C LEU A 205 15.84 14.03 2.07
N VAL A 206 16.77 13.89 3.02
CA VAL A 206 17.07 12.60 3.69
C VAL A 206 15.86 12.12 4.49
N LEU A 207 15.20 13.02 5.22
CA LEU A 207 13.97 12.69 5.95
C LEU A 207 12.83 12.32 5.00
N LEU A 208 12.62 13.09 3.94
CA LEU A 208 11.57 12.82 2.94
C LEU A 208 11.79 11.46 2.27
N PHE A 209 13.03 11.16 1.85
CA PHE A 209 13.40 9.85 1.31
C PHE A 209 13.13 8.73 2.33
N GLY A 210 13.54 8.95 3.59
CA GLY A 210 13.37 7.98 4.66
C GLY A 210 11.93 7.84 5.18
N PHE A 211 11.02 8.75 4.82
CA PHE A 211 9.59 8.61 5.04
C PHE A 211 8.93 7.91 3.86
N SER A 212 9.14 8.41 2.64
CA SER A 212 8.53 7.89 1.43
C SER A 212 9.37 8.14 0.18
N LEU A 213 9.77 7.05 -0.48
CA LEU A 213 10.42 7.09 -1.79
C LEU A 213 9.52 7.75 -2.85
N GLU A 214 8.21 7.53 -2.76
CA GLU A 214 7.24 8.10 -3.70
C GLU A 214 7.09 9.61 -3.51
N LEU A 215 6.96 10.08 -2.26
CA LEU A 215 6.92 11.52 -2.01
C LEU A 215 8.25 12.19 -2.37
N PHE A 216 9.38 11.53 -2.11
CA PHE A 216 10.69 12.03 -2.54
C PHE A 216 10.77 12.21 -4.07
N ALA A 217 10.39 11.19 -4.85
CA ALA A 217 10.44 11.22 -6.30
C ALA A 217 9.44 12.23 -6.89
N THR A 218 8.20 12.25 -6.39
CA THR A 218 7.16 13.15 -6.89
C THR A 218 7.42 14.61 -6.49
N ALA A 219 7.99 14.87 -5.30
CA ALA A 219 8.36 16.21 -4.87
C ALA A 219 9.54 16.75 -5.69
N ALA A 220 10.51 15.89 -6.06
CA ALA A 220 11.56 16.25 -6.99
C ALA A 220 10.98 16.62 -8.37
N PHE A 221 10.06 15.81 -8.89
CA PHE A 221 9.42 16.03 -10.18
C PHE A 221 8.60 17.34 -10.23
N PHE A 222 7.64 17.51 -9.31
CA PHE A 222 6.82 18.73 -9.28
C PHE A 222 7.61 19.96 -8.82
N GLY A 223 8.65 19.77 -8.01
CA GLY A 223 9.61 20.82 -7.66
C GLY A 223 10.38 21.32 -8.88
N ALA A 224 10.85 20.42 -9.75
CA ALA A 224 11.50 20.77 -11.01
C ALA A 224 10.56 21.51 -11.97
N ILE A 225 9.31 21.04 -12.11
CA ILE A 225 8.27 21.74 -12.88
C ILE A 225 8.03 23.16 -12.33
N THR A 226 7.91 23.29 -11.00
CA THR A 226 7.75 24.60 -10.34
C THR A 226 8.93 25.53 -10.63
N CYS A 227 10.15 25.01 -10.57
CA CYS A 227 11.36 25.74 -10.90
C CYS A 227 11.37 26.22 -12.37
N LEU A 228 10.99 25.35 -13.31
CA LEU A 228 10.90 25.69 -14.72
C LEU A 228 9.85 26.78 -14.99
N ILE A 229 8.65 26.65 -14.42
CA ILE A 229 7.59 27.66 -14.58
C ILE A 229 8.00 28.98 -13.93
N ALA A 230 8.68 28.93 -12.77
CA ALA A 230 9.22 30.14 -12.15
C ALA A 230 10.25 30.83 -13.06
N LEU A 231 11.14 30.10 -13.72
CA LEU A 231 12.04 30.68 -14.72
C LEU A 231 11.28 31.32 -15.88
N LEU A 232 10.23 30.66 -16.40
CA LEU A 232 9.46 31.21 -17.53
C LEU A 232 8.72 32.50 -17.15
N ILE A 233 8.22 32.60 -15.92
CA ILE A 233 7.45 33.76 -15.46
C ILE A 233 8.36 34.92 -15.01
N TYR A 234 9.46 34.63 -14.32
CA TYR A 234 10.32 35.63 -13.70
C TYR A 234 11.64 35.87 -14.46
N GLY A 235 12.08 34.94 -15.31
CA GLY A 235 13.36 35.01 -16.03
C GLY A 235 13.44 36.14 -17.06
N ASN A 236 12.30 36.63 -17.55
CA ASN A 236 12.23 37.74 -18.51
C ASN A 236 12.35 39.13 -17.87
N GLN A 237 12.49 39.24 -16.54
CA GLN A 237 12.57 40.54 -15.82
C GLN A 237 13.98 41.08 -15.60
N GLY A 238 15.00 40.45 -16.18
CA GLY A 238 16.39 40.89 -16.08
C GLY A 238 17.28 39.88 -15.36
N SER A 239 18.59 40.15 -15.42
CA SER A 239 19.65 39.25 -14.96
C SER A 239 19.57 38.93 -13.45
N GLN A 240 19.04 39.85 -12.63
CA GLN A 240 19.03 39.71 -11.18
C GLN A 240 18.05 38.64 -10.66
N GLU A 241 16.78 38.68 -11.08
CA GLU A 241 15.77 37.67 -10.66
C GLU A 241 16.10 36.29 -11.22
N ARG A 242 16.56 36.27 -12.47
CA ARG A 242 17.11 35.06 -13.09
C ARG A 242 18.27 34.50 -12.26
N GLY A 243 19.22 35.34 -11.85
CA GLY A 243 20.35 34.96 -11.00
C GLY A 243 19.95 34.38 -9.64
N LYS A 244 18.91 34.95 -8.98
CA LYS A 244 18.36 34.40 -7.73
C LYS A 244 17.80 32.99 -7.92
N LEU A 245 17.03 32.76 -8.98
CA LEU A 245 16.45 31.45 -9.29
C LEU A 245 17.54 30.42 -9.63
N PHE A 246 18.53 30.79 -10.45
CA PHE A 246 19.69 29.92 -10.72
C PHE A 246 20.48 29.59 -9.45
N SER A 247 20.68 30.56 -8.57
CA SER A 247 21.33 30.33 -7.28
C SER A 247 20.54 29.35 -6.42
N LEU A 248 19.21 29.50 -6.34
CA LEU A 248 18.35 28.54 -5.64
C LEU A 248 18.50 27.13 -6.22
N PHE A 249 18.45 26.98 -7.55
CA PHE A 249 18.55 25.67 -8.19
C PHE A 249 19.91 25.01 -7.94
N LYS A 250 21.00 25.78 -8.04
CA LYS A 250 22.33 25.30 -7.68
C LYS A 250 22.35 24.78 -6.24
N ASN A 251 21.77 25.52 -5.30
CA ASN A 251 21.75 25.11 -3.89
C ASN A 251 20.88 23.86 -3.66
N ILE A 252 19.75 23.73 -4.37
CA ILE A 252 18.91 22.53 -4.35
C ILE A 252 19.68 21.32 -4.90
N LEU A 253 20.38 21.48 -6.04
CA LEU A 253 21.18 20.41 -6.65
C LEU A 253 22.32 19.96 -5.72
N ILE A 254 23.02 20.89 -5.07
CA ILE A 254 24.03 20.55 -4.06
C ILE A 254 23.39 19.79 -2.90
N SER A 255 22.19 20.18 -2.46
CA SER A 255 21.49 19.49 -1.38
C SER A 255 21.07 18.06 -1.78
N TYR A 256 20.63 17.85 -3.03
CA TYR A 256 20.37 16.51 -3.57
C TYR A 256 21.65 15.67 -3.62
N PHE A 257 22.76 16.24 -4.09
CA PHE A 257 24.04 15.56 -4.12
C PHE A 257 24.47 15.09 -2.73
N LEU A 258 24.40 15.97 -1.72
CA LEU A 258 24.71 15.62 -0.34
C LEU A 258 23.72 14.59 0.23
N ALA A 259 22.42 14.71 -0.09
CA ALA A 259 21.42 13.74 0.35
C ALA A 259 21.71 12.35 -0.23
N ILE A 260 22.08 12.26 -1.52
CA ILE A 260 22.47 11.01 -2.20
C ILE A 260 23.66 10.35 -1.49
N ILE A 261 24.66 11.12 -1.05
CA ILE A 261 25.80 10.58 -0.29
C ILE A 261 25.30 9.94 1.01
N VAL A 262 24.45 10.63 1.77
CA VAL A 262 23.92 10.13 3.05
C VAL A 262 23.07 8.88 2.86
N ILE A 263 22.21 8.83 1.84
CA ILE A 263 21.33 7.69 1.57
C ILE A 263 22.01 6.58 0.74
N SER A 264 23.27 6.74 0.35
CA SER A 264 23.98 5.80 -0.53
C SER A 264 23.98 4.35 -0.03
N PRO A 265 24.05 4.03 1.29
CA PRO A 265 23.92 2.65 1.75
C PRO A 265 22.54 2.06 1.43
N TYR A 266 21.47 2.86 1.60
CA TYR A 266 20.11 2.44 1.23
C TYR A 266 20.03 2.17 -0.27
N LEU A 267 20.56 3.08 -1.10
CA LEU A 267 20.57 2.94 -2.55
C LEU A 267 21.37 1.71 -3.01
N TYR A 268 22.49 1.41 -2.37
CA TYR A 268 23.26 0.19 -2.65
C TYR A 268 22.41 -1.07 -2.46
N TYR A 269 21.72 -1.20 -1.32
CA TYR A 269 20.83 -2.34 -1.06
C TYR A 269 19.59 -2.33 -1.95
N MET A 270 19.09 -1.17 -2.34
CA MET A 270 18.02 -1.05 -3.32
C MET A 270 18.46 -1.61 -4.69
N ILE A 271 19.63 -1.21 -5.19
CA ILE A 271 20.13 -1.71 -6.48
C ILE A 271 20.44 -3.21 -6.40
N LYS A 272 21.11 -3.67 -5.33
CA LYS A 272 21.51 -5.07 -5.14
C LYS A 272 20.33 -6.04 -5.14
N TYR A 273 19.18 -5.61 -4.63
CA TYR A 273 17.97 -6.44 -4.52
C TYR A 273 16.87 -6.01 -5.49
N PHE A 274 17.24 -5.29 -6.55
CA PHE A 274 16.32 -4.94 -7.63
C PHE A 274 15.72 -6.22 -8.24
N GLY A 275 14.39 -6.24 -8.44
CA GLY A 275 13.68 -7.38 -9.01
C GLY A 275 13.37 -8.53 -8.05
N VAL A 276 13.59 -8.39 -6.74
CA VAL A 276 13.06 -9.36 -5.75
C VAL A 276 11.53 -9.28 -5.66
N TYR A 277 10.98 -8.07 -5.79
CA TYR A 277 9.55 -7.82 -5.87
C TYR A 277 9.14 -7.43 -7.29
N PRO A 278 7.85 -7.57 -7.66
CA PRO A 278 7.31 -7.00 -8.89
C PRO A 278 7.60 -5.50 -9.02
N SER A 279 7.88 -5.05 -10.23
CA SER A 279 8.26 -3.66 -10.53
C SER A 279 7.15 -2.64 -10.30
N VAL A 280 5.88 -3.06 -10.40
CA VAL A 280 4.71 -2.20 -10.19
C VAL A 280 3.71 -2.94 -9.31
N PRO A 281 3.69 -2.68 -7.98
CA PRO A 281 2.81 -3.39 -7.06
C PRO A 281 1.34 -2.98 -7.22
N ASN A 282 1.09 -1.72 -7.58
CA ASN A 282 -0.22 -1.12 -7.79
C ASN A 282 -0.26 -0.42 -9.14
N SER A 283 -1.35 -0.59 -9.89
CA SER A 283 -1.48 -0.01 -11.23
C SER A 283 -1.66 1.52 -11.15
N PRO A 284 -0.75 2.32 -11.75
CA PRO A 284 -0.93 3.77 -11.85
C PRO A 284 -2.13 4.17 -12.70
N ALA A 285 -2.62 3.27 -13.57
CA ALA A 285 -3.87 3.51 -14.29
C ALA A 285 -5.07 3.36 -13.35
N PHE A 286 -5.10 2.29 -12.53
CA PHE A 286 -6.20 2.04 -11.60
C PHE A 286 -6.27 3.09 -10.48
N PHE A 287 -5.11 3.50 -9.94
CA PHE A 287 -5.00 4.54 -8.91
C PHE A 287 -4.75 5.91 -9.55
N SER A 288 -5.75 6.38 -10.29
CA SER A 288 -5.82 7.75 -10.83
C SER A 288 -7.01 8.49 -10.25
N SER A 289 -6.89 9.81 -10.09
CA SER A 289 -8.01 10.64 -9.64
C SER A 289 -9.14 10.59 -10.67
N ASP A 290 -10.35 10.28 -10.20
CA ASP A 290 -11.55 10.53 -11.00
C ASP A 290 -11.79 12.04 -11.10
N LEU A 291 -12.14 12.52 -12.30
CA LEU A 291 -12.46 13.93 -12.52
C LEU A 291 -13.54 14.41 -11.54
N LEU A 292 -14.54 13.57 -11.30
CA LEU A 292 -15.66 13.89 -10.43
C LEU A 292 -15.25 13.96 -8.95
N ASN A 293 -14.14 13.32 -8.54
CA ASN A 293 -13.69 13.37 -7.14
C ASN A 293 -13.27 14.79 -6.72
N TYR A 294 -12.85 15.66 -7.64
CA TYR A 294 -12.60 17.08 -7.32
C TYR A 294 -13.87 17.84 -6.90
N PHE A 295 -15.04 17.43 -7.40
CA PHE A 295 -16.32 18.12 -7.19
C PHE A 295 -17.26 17.42 -6.20
N PHE A 296 -17.14 16.10 -6.07
CA PHE A 296 -18.02 15.27 -5.25
C PHE A 296 -17.25 14.65 -4.09
N PRO A 297 -17.73 14.87 -2.84
CA PRO A 297 -17.08 14.32 -1.67
C PRO A 297 -17.23 12.80 -1.59
N THR A 298 -16.17 12.13 -1.14
CA THR A 298 -16.15 10.69 -0.88
C THR A 298 -16.48 10.40 0.58
N PRO A 299 -16.69 9.12 0.97
CA PRO A 299 -16.97 8.76 2.36
C PRO A 299 -15.91 9.19 3.39
N ILE A 300 -14.72 9.62 2.95
CA ILE A 300 -13.67 10.22 3.79
C ILE A 300 -14.19 11.47 4.52
N THR A 301 -14.98 12.29 3.84
CA THR A 301 -15.55 13.53 4.41
C THR A 301 -16.98 13.31 4.88
N ARG A 302 -17.40 14.09 5.88
CA ARG A 302 -18.72 13.92 6.52
C ARG A 302 -19.87 14.04 5.52
N LEU A 303 -19.78 14.98 4.57
CA LEU A 303 -20.82 15.20 3.55
C LEU A 303 -20.88 14.06 2.51
N GLY A 304 -19.74 13.49 2.12
CA GLY A 304 -19.70 12.43 1.09
C GLY A 304 -20.26 11.09 1.55
N GLY A 305 -20.10 10.75 2.82
CA GLY A 305 -20.65 9.50 3.36
C GLY A 305 -22.17 9.46 3.50
N ILE A 306 -22.86 10.61 3.39
CA ILE A 306 -24.32 10.70 3.55
C ILE A 306 -25.03 10.79 2.19
N ILE A 307 -24.49 11.55 1.24
CA ILE A 307 -25.24 11.98 0.04
C ILE A 307 -24.72 11.32 -1.25
N PHE A 308 -23.40 11.19 -1.42
CA PHE A 308 -22.79 10.90 -2.73
C PHE A 308 -22.21 9.48 -2.87
N THR A 309 -22.33 8.66 -1.83
CA THR A 309 -21.79 7.29 -1.81
C THR A 309 -22.21 6.41 -3.01
N PRO A 310 -23.46 6.46 -3.53
CA PRO A 310 -23.84 5.68 -4.73
C PRO A 310 -23.05 6.05 -5.99
N LEU A 311 -22.63 7.31 -6.12
CA LEU A 311 -21.79 7.77 -7.22
C LEU A 311 -20.32 7.41 -6.97
N THR A 312 -19.78 7.77 -5.80
CA THR A 312 -18.34 7.62 -5.53
C THR A 312 -17.91 6.15 -5.38
N LYS A 313 -18.83 5.24 -5.05
CA LYS A 313 -18.58 3.77 -5.10
C LYS A 313 -18.14 3.25 -6.48
N LYS A 314 -18.42 4.02 -7.54
CA LYS A 314 -18.00 3.66 -8.91
C LYS A 314 -16.55 4.09 -9.20
N PHE A 315 -15.99 4.99 -8.40
CA PHE A 315 -14.61 5.44 -8.59
C PHE A 315 -13.64 4.25 -8.44
N THR A 316 -12.55 4.32 -9.19
CA THR A 316 -11.47 3.33 -9.12
C THR A 316 -10.58 3.61 -7.92
N GLY A 317 -9.95 2.57 -7.38
CA GLY A 317 -9.11 2.68 -6.20
C GLY A 317 -9.82 2.19 -4.95
N ASN A 318 -9.46 2.75 -3.81
CA ASN A 318 -10.10 2.47 -2.54
C ASN A 318 -10.38 3.80 -1.82
N TYR A 319 -11.29 3.78 -0.85
CA TYR A 319 -11.70 5.01 -0.16
C TYR A 319 -10.56 5.77 0.52
N ALA A 320 -9.48 5.12 0.95
CA ALA A 320 -8.34 5.82 1.55
C ALA A 320 -7.57 6.65 0.51
N GLU A 321 -7.60 6.25 -0.76
CA GLU A 321 -6.84 6.88 -1.84
C GLU A 321 -7.69 7.92 -2.61
N GLU A 322 -9.02 7.92 -2.50
CA GLU A 322 -9.93 8.87 -3.18
C GLU A 322 -9.94 10.29 -2.53
N GLY A 323 -8.75 10.87 -2.40
CA GLY A 323 -8.47 12.10 -1.67
C GLY A 323 -8.47 13.39 -2.49
N ALA A 324 -8.98 13.40 -3.72
CA ALA A 324 -8.88 14.57 -4.60
C ALA A 324 -9.86 15.72 -4.26
N TYR A 325 -10.86 15.45 -3.42
CA TYR A 325 -11.92 16.39 -3.12
C TYR A 325 -11.42 17.65 -2.39
N LEU A 326 -11.77 18.82 -2.91
CA LEU A 326 -11.41 20.13 -2.34
C LEU A 326 -12.59 20.86 -1.68
N GLY A 327 -13.83 20.53 -2.05
CA GLY A 327 -15.01 21.32 -1.67
C GLY A 327 -15.37 22.39 -2.71
N ILE A 328 -16.64 22.45 -3.10
CA ILE A 328 -17.16 23.46 -4.04
C ILE A 328 -16.82 24.89 -3.57
N PRO A 329 -16.98 25.28 -2.30
CA PRO A 329 -16.63 26.63 -1.85
C PRO A 329 -15.14 26.95 -2.06
N LEU A 330 -14.25 26.00 -1.81
CA LEU A 330 -12.81 26.20 -1.99
C LEU A 330 -12.44 26.34 -3.46
N LEU A 331 -13.03 25.52 -4.34
CA LEU A 331 -12.86 25.61 -5.80
C LEU A 331 -13.32 26.98 -6.34
N LEU A 332 -14.43 27.51 -5.83
CA LEU A 332 -14.91 28.84 -6.19
C LEU A 332 -13.94 29.92 -5.74
N ILE A 333 -13.47 29.87 -4.49
CA ILE A 333 -12.46 30.82 -3.98
C ILE A 333 -11.19 30.76 -4.82
N MET A 334 -10.68 29.57 -5.12
CA MET A 334 -9.50 29.39 -5.99
C MET A 334 -9.72 30.02 -7.36
N SER A 335 -10.85 29.73 -8.00
CA SER A 335 -11.20 30.29 -9.31
C SER A 335 -11.27 31.82 -9.29
N ILE A 336 -11.91 32.41 -8.27
CA ILE A 336 -12.01 33.86 -8.09
C ILE A 336 -10.62 34.48 -7.95
N VAL A 337 -9.74 33.89 -7.14
CA VAL A 337 -8.36 34.40 -6.95
C VAL A 337 -7.58 34.32 -8.25
N ILE A 338 -7.63 33.18 -8.92
CA ILE A 338 -6.89 32.94 -10.16
C ILE A 338 -7.32 33.94 -11.23
N ILE A 339 -8.63 34.15 -11.42
CA ILE A 339 -9.17 35.09 -12.40
C ILE A 339 -8.81 36.53 -12.04
N LYS A 340 -9.10 36.96 -10.80
CA LYS A 340 -8.93 38.36 -10.37
C LYS A 340 -7.47 38.78 -10.31
N PHE A 341 -6.58 37.88 -9.90
CA PHE A 341 -5.17 38.17 -9.67
C PHE A 341 -4.24 37.45 -10.67
N TRP A 342 -4.74 37.03 -11.85
CA TRP A 342 -3.95 36.32 -12.88
C TRP A 342 -2.71 37.09 -13.34
N LYS A 343 -2.77 38.42 -13.30
CA LYS A 343 -1.67 39.30 -13.67
C LYS A 343 -0.54 39.28 -12.63
N GLU A 344 -0.82 38.87 -11.39
CA GLU A 344 0.21 38.67 -10.39
C GLU A 344 1.00 37.39 -10.66
N LYS A 345 2.31 37.55 -10.81
CA LYS A 345 3.21 36.44 -11.16
C LYS A 345 3.19 35.28 -10.17
N LEU A 346 3.05 35.58 -8.88
CA LEU A 346 2.95 34.56 -7.84
C LEU A 346 1.69 33.70 -8.03
N ILE A 347 0.55 34.35 -8.27
CA ILE A 347 -0.72 33.65 -8.51
C ILE A 347 -0.66 32.86 -9.81
N LYS A 348 -0.08 33.44 -10.87
CA LYS A 348 0.15 32.73 -12.14
C LYS A 348 1.01 31.48 -11.97
N LEU A 349 2.10 31.56 -11.19
CA LEU A 349 2.96 30.42 -10.87
C LEU A 349 2.20 29.34 -10.10
N ILE A 350 1.51 29.71 -9.01
CA ILE A 350 0.77 28.76 -8.17
C ILE A 350 -0.36 28.10 -8.98
N ALA A 351 -1.10 28.88 -9.76
CA ALA A 351 -2.18 28.38 -10.60
C ALA A 351 -1.66 27.42 -11.68
N ALA A 352 -0.60 27.78 -12.39
CA ALA A 352 -0.01 26.93 -13.42
C ALA A 352 0.47 25.59 -12.85
N VAL A 353 1.21 25.61 -11.73
CA VAL A 353 1.66 24.38 -11.06
C VAL A 353 0.46 23.56 -10.59
N THR A 354 -0.51 24.18 -9.93
CA THR A 354 -1.71 23.49 -9.42
C THR A 354 -2.49 22.81 -10.55
N ILE A 355 -2.71 23.50 -11.67
CA ILE A 355 -3.42 22.96 -12.85
C ILE A 355 -2.63 21.79 -13.46
N ILE A 356 -1.31 21.91 -13.62
CA ILE A 356 -0.46 20.83 -14.14
C ILE A 356 -0.55 19.60 -13.23
N VAL A 357 -0.48 19.78 -11.92
CA VAL A 357 -0.61 18.68 -10.95
C VAL A 357 -2.00 18.04 -11.05
N ILE A 358 -3.08 18.83 -11.18
CA ILE A 358 -4.45 18.29 -11.40
C ILE A 358 -4.47 17.41 -12.65
N ILE A 359 -3.93 17.90 -13.77
CA ILE A 359 -3.88 17.14 -15.03
C ILE A 359 -3.06 15.85 -14.87
N CYS A 360 -1.92 15.91 -14.18
CA CYS A 360 -1.10 14.73 -13.88
C CYS A 360 -1.84 13.75 -12.96
N SER A 361 -2.68 14.22 -12.04
CA SER A 361 -3.42 13.38 -11.09
C SER A 361 -4.47 12.48 -11.75
N PHE A 362 -4.96 12.87 -12.94
CA PHE A 362 -5.83 12.03 -13.76
C PHE A 362 -5.11 10.80 -14.33
N GLY A 363 -3.80 10.67 -14.11
CA GLY A 363 -3.03 9.49 -14.48
C GLY A 363 -2.95 9.28 -15.98
N PRO A 364 -2.68 8.05 -16.46
CA PRO A 364 -2.44 7.79 -17.88
C PRO A 364 -3.71 7.83 -18.74
N ARG A 365 -4.88 7.68 -18.11
CA ARG A 365 -6.20 7.78 -18.76
C ARG A 365 -7.15 8.52 -17.84
N LEU A 366 -7.93 9.43 -18.40
CA LEU A 366 -8.92 10.18 -17.64
C LEU A 366 -10.04 9.25 -17.15
N HIS A 367 -10.37 9.34 -15.86
CA HIS A 367 -11.47 8.61 -15.25
C HIS A 367 -12.66 9.54 -15.05
N ILE A 368 -13.85 9.10 -15.48
CA ILE A 368 -15.10 9.81 -15.23
C ILE A 368 -16.12 8.79 -14.70
N ALA A 369 -16.53 8.95 -13.44
CA ALA A 369 -17.43 8.03 -12.76
C ALA A 369 -16.96 6.56 -12.83
N GLY A 370 -15.65 6.32 -12.74
CA GLY A 370 -15.02 5.01 -12.81
C GLY A 370 -14.72 4.49 -14.21
N VAL A 371 -15.11 5.23 -15.26
CA VAL A 371 -14.91 4.82 -16.65
C VAL A 371 -13.63 5.43 -17.21
N TYR A 372 -12.76 4.59 -17.78
CA TYR A 372 -11.56 5.01 -18.51
C TYR A 372 -11.96 5.64 -19.84
N THR A 373 -11.48 6.85 -20.12
CA THR A 373 -11.83 7.62 -21.32
C THR A 373 -10.61 7.86 -22.21
N ILE A 374 -10.14 9.11 -22.29
CA ILE A 374 -9.05 9.54 -23.17
C ILE A 374 -7.67 9.40 -22.52
N TRP A 375 -6.63 9.35 -23.35
CA TRP A 375 -5.24 9.37 -22.90
C TRP A 375 -4.86 10.71 -22.30
N MET A 376 -4.07 10.67 -21.23
CA MET A 376 -3.64 11.83 -20.47
C MET A 376 -2.12 11.94 -20.42
N PRO A 377 -1.54 13.13 -20.16
CA PRO A 377 -0.10 13.35 -20.26
C PRO A 377 0.77 12.44 -19.38
N TRP A 378 0.25 11.95 -18.25
CA TRP A 378 0.99 11.04 -17.37
C TRP A 378 1.34 9.70 -18.04
N SER A 379 0.66 9.33 -19.13
CA SER A 379 1.01 8.15 -19.94
C SER A 379 2.45 8.16 -20.45
N LEU A 380 3.03 9.35 -20.68
CA LEU A 380 4.43 9.53 -21.07
C LEU A 380 5.39 9.22 -19.91
N VAL A 381 4.98 9.58 -18.69
CA VAL A 381 5.80 9.42 -17.47
C VAL A 381 5.91 7.96 -17.05
N LEU A 382 4.97 7.10 -17.46
CA LEU A 382 5.03 5.65 -17.19
C LEU A 382 6.28 4.97 -17.78
N ARG A 383 6.99 5.62 -18.71
CA ARG A 383 8.24 5.12 -19.30
C ARG A 383 9.48 5.51 -18.50
N LEU A 384 9.35 6.44 -17.55
CA LEU A 384 10.49 6.92 -16.76
C LEU A 384 10.71 6.01 -15.55
N PRO A 385 11.95 5.55 -15.30
CA PRO A 385 12.26 4.77 -14.11
C PRO A 385 11.97 5.59 -12.85
N LEU A 386 11.66 4.90 -11.74
CA LEU A 386 11.25 5.48 -10.44
C LEU A 386 9.85 6.13 -10.43
N LEU A 387 9.47 6.85 -11.49
CA LEU A 387 8.15 7.49 -11.59
C LEU A 387 7.06 6.58 -12.18
N SER A 388 7.44 5.52 -12.88
CA SER A 388 6.51 4.55 -13.48
C SER A 388 5.61 3.85 -12.47
N ALA A 389 5.99 3.85 -11.18
CA ALA A 389 5.23 3.24 -10.08
C ALA A 389 4.53 4.27 -9.17
N ALA A 390 4.73 5.58 -9.40
CA ALA A 390 4.05 6.62 -8.63
C ALA A 390 2.55 6.60 -8.94
N LEU A 391 1.71 6.80 -7.92
CA LEU A 391 0.26 6.71 -8.05
C LEU A 391 -0.35 8.11 -8.24
N PRO A 392 -0.91 8.42 -9.42
CA PRO A 392 -1.49 9.74 -9.71
C PRO A 392 -2.56 10.20 -8.74
N ILE A 393 -3.32 9.27 -8.16
CA ILE A 393 -4.37 9.55 -7.17
C ILE A 393 -3.82 10.25 -5.90
N ARG A 394 -2.51 10.21 -5.66
CA ARG A 394 -1.84 10.85 -4.50
C ARG A 394 -1.35 12.27 -4.80
N PHE A 395 -1.34 12.69 -6.06
CA PHE A 395 -0.91 14.04 -6.46
C PHE A 395 -1.83 15.17 -5.98
N PRO A 396 -3.13 14.97 -5.67
CA PRO A 396 -3.96 15.98 -5.03
C PRO A 396 -3.39 16.54 -3.71
N MET A 397 -2.46 15.84 -3.07
CA MET A 397 -1.65 16.41 -1.99
C MET A 397 -1.00 17.75 -2.38
N TYR A 398 -0.36 17.84 -3.55
CA TYR A 398 0.27 19.07 -4.03
C TYR A 398 -0.79 20.12 -4.43
N VAL A 399 -1.94 19.68 -4.95
CA VAL A 399 -3.09 20.56 -5.25
C VAL A 399 -3.60 21.23 -3.97
N SER A 400 -3.67 20.49 -2.85
CA SER A 400 -4.09 21.03 -1.56
C SER A 400 -3.13 22.11 -1.03
N LEU A 401 -1.84 22.03 -1.35
CA LEU A 401 -0.87 23.09 -1.01
C LEU A 401 -1.11 24.36 -1.85
N GLY A 402 -1.40 24.20 -3.14
CA GLY A 402 -1.83 25.31 -4.01
C GLY A 402 -3.10 25.96 -3.49
N ALA A 403 -4.11 25.16 -3.15
CA ALA A 403 -5.39 25.62 -2.58
C ALA A 403 -5.20 26.35 -1.24
N ALA A 404 -4.34 25.84 -0.36
CA ALA A 404 -3.97 26.47 0.91
C ALA A 404 -3.41 27.89 0.71
N ILE A 405 -2.48 28.06 -0.23
CA ILE A 405 -1.87 29.36 -0.52
C ILE A 405 -2.89 30.31 -1.14
N LEU A 406 -3.71 29.85 -2.10
CA LEU A 406 -4.74 30.67 -2.75
C LEU A 406 -5.82 31.12 -1.77
N LEU A 407 -6.27 30.26 -0.85
CA LEU A 407 -7.22 30.64 0.20
C LEU A 407 -6.63 31.71 1.14
N ALA A 408 -5.39 31.51 1.61
CA ALA A 408 -4.72 32.47 2.49
C ALA A 408 -4.51 33.82 1.77
N TYR A 409 -4.19 33.79 0.48
CA TYR A 409 -4.08 34.97 -0.36
C TYR A 409 -5.42 35.71 -0.48
N TRP A 410 -6.50 34.98 -0.78
CA TRP A 410 -7.86 35.53 -0.87
C TRP A 410 -8.29 36.20 0.42
N LEU A 411 -8.15 35.53 1.57
CA LEU A 411 -8.53 36.09 2.88
C LEU A 411 -7.76 37.39 3.19
N THR A 412 -6.57 37.56 2.63
CA THR A 412 -5.74 38.74 2.80
C THR A 412 -6.13 39.88 1.85
N LYS A 413 -6.49 39.57 0.59
CA LYS A 413 -6.69 40.57 -0.48
C LYS A 413 -8.15 40.83 -0.86
N SER A 414 -9.07 39.98 -0.44
CA SER A 414 -10.49 40.11 -0.74
C SER A 414 -11.05 41.40 -0.14
N SER A 415 -11.88 42.09 -0.94
CA SER A 415 -12.65 43.28 -0.54
C SER A 415 -13.95 42.92 0.17
N TRP A 416 -14.27 41.64 0.33
CA TRP A 416 -15.42 41.20 1.11
C TRP A 416 -15.28 41.65 2.57
N ASN A 417 -16.42 41.92 3.21
CA ASN A 417 -16.43 42.24 4.63
C ASN A 417 -15.78 41.10 5.45
N VAL A 418 -15.23 41.45 6.61
CA VAL A 418 -14.41 40.53 7.41
C VAL A 418 -15.20 39.28 7.80
N TYR A 419 -16.44 39.43 8.23
CA TYR A 419 -17.29 38.32 8.62
C TYR A 419 -17.60 37.37 7.46
N GLY A 420 -17.99 37.90 6.30
CA GLY A 420 -18.36 37.12 5.13
C GLY A 420 -17.21 36.30 4.55
N LYS A 421 -15.99 36.86 4.50
CA LYS A 421 -14.83 36.09 4.00
C LYS A 421 -14.41 34.97 4.94
N TYR A 422 -14.45 35.20 6.26
CA TYR A 422 -14.13 34.14 7.23
C TYR A 422 -15.26 33.12 7.32
N LEU A 423 -16.52 33.51 7.18
CA LEU A 423 -17.65 32.59 7.05
C LEU A 423 -17.49 31.69 5.82
N ALA A 424 -17.15 32.25 4.66
CA ALA A 424 -16.89 31.47 3.45
C ALA A 424 -15.72 30.48 3.64
N ALA A 425 -14.66 30.89 4.34
CA ALA A 425 -13.54 29.99 4.66
C ALA A 425 -13.91 28.90 5.67
N LEU A 426 -14.75 29.20 6.67
CA LEU A 426 -15.29 28.21 7.61
C LEU A 426 -16.22 27.22 6.89
N ILE A 427 -17.04 27.69 5.96
CA ILE A 427 -17.86 26.83 5.10
C ILE A 427 -16.95 25.92 4.28
N ALA A 428 -15.90 26.44 3.63
CA ALA A 428 -14.93 25.62 2.90
C ALA A 428 -14.28 24.54 3.78
N ILE A 429 -13.90 24.87 5.01
CA ILE A 429 -13.42 23.90 6.01
C ILE A 429 -14.49 22.85 6.35
N GLY A 430 -15.76 23.27 6.50
CA GLY A 430 -16.90 22.40 6.78
C GLY A 430 -17.06 21.27 5.77
N PHE A 431 -16.76 21.53 4.50
CA PHE A 431 -16.77 20.51 3.43
C PHE A 431 -15.62 19.50 3.53
N LEU A 432 -14.57 19.80 4.31
CA LEU A 432 -13.40 18.94 4.52
C LEU A 432 -13.39 18.30 5.92
N ILE A 433 -14.45 18.43 6.72
CA ILE A 433 -14.52 17.76 8.02
C ILE A 433 -14.55 16.24 7.82
N PRO A 434 -13.70 15.46 8.54
CA PRO A 434 -13.66 14.01 8.40
C PRO A 434 -14.96 13.34 8.82
N ASN A 435 -15.28 12.24 8.16
CA ASN A 435 -16.43 11.43 8.52
C ASN A 435 -16.12 10.45 9.65
N LEU A 436 -16.12 10.94 10.89
CA LEU A 436 -15.82 10.10 12.07
C LEU A 436 -16.91 9.05 12.36
N SER A 437 -18.12 9.23 11.81
CA SER A 437 -19.30 8.37 12.03
C SER A 437 -19.56 7.32 10.96
N ALA A 438 -18.97 7.44 9.76
CA ALA A 438 -19.35 6.58 8.64
C ALA A 438 -19.00 5.12 8.88
N GLY A 439 -19.98 4.25 8.60
CA GLY A 439 -19.93 2.79 8.60
C GLY A 439 -18.98 2.17 7.57
N VAL A 440 -17.86 2.82 7.23
CA VAL A 440 -16.71 2.17 6.58
C VAL A 440 -15.93 1.41 7.67
N ALA A 441 -16.60 0.45 8.32
CA ALA A 441 -16.06 -0.48 9.32
C ALA A 441 -15.21 0.14 10.45
N GLY A 442 -15.81 0.77 11.47
CA GLY A 442 -15.05 1.21 12.67
C GLY A 442 -13.85 2.12 12.34
N ALA A 443 -14.07 3.00 11.36
CA ALA A 443 -13.13 3.32 10.28
C ALA A 443 -11.81 3.98 10.70
N TRP A 444 -11.82 4.81 11.75
CA TRP A 444 -10.67 5.66 12.11
C TRP A 444 -9.87 5.15 13.31
N ILE A 445 -10.33 4.06 13.94
CA ILE A 445 -9.70 3.48 15.13
C ILE A 445 -9.43 2.00 14.90
N GLY A 446 -8.17 1.66 14.75
CA GLY A 446 -7.70 0.33 14.46
C GLY A 446 -7.69 -0.50 15.74
N LYS A 447 -8.64 -1.41 15.87
CA LYS A 447 -8.69 -2.39 16.96
C LYS A 447 -8.05 -3.70 16.53
N PHE A 448 -6.91 -4.04 17.14
CA PHE A 448 -6.16 -5.25 16.81
C PHE A 448 -6.35 -6.33 17.86
N TYR A 449 -7.04 -7.40 17.50
CA TYR A 449 -7.12 -8.58 18.36
C TYR A 449 -5.77 -9.29 18.41
N THR A 450 -5.12 -9.27 19.56
CA THR A 450 -3.92 -10.10 19.83
C THR A 450 -4.34 -11.29 20.71
N PRO A 451 -4.24 -12.54 20.21
CA PRO A 451 -4.56 -13.73 21.00
C PRO A 451 -3.81 -13.77 22.33
N LYS A 452 -4.43 -14.34 23.39
CA LYS A 452 -3.77 -14.57 24.70
C LYS A 452 -2.44 -15.31 24.54
N PHE A 453 -2.38 -16.22 23.56
CA PHE A 453 -1.17 -16.94 23.17
C PHE A 453 0.05 -16.03 22.99
N PHE A 454 -0.10 -14.91 22.26
CA PHE A 454 0.97 -13.93 22.04
C PHE A 454 1.03 -12.90 23.18
N LYS A 455 -0.14 -12.40 23.64
CA LYS A 455 -0.24 -11.34 24.64
C LYS A 455 0.34 -11.73 26.01
N GLN A 456 0.13 -12.98 26.45
CA GLN A 456 0.51 -13.47 27.78
C GLN A 456 1.82 -14.28 27.78
N GLY A 457 2.60 -14.25 26.70
CA GLY A 457 3.88 -14.96 26.65
C GLY A 457 3.79 -16.48 26.50
N MET A 458 2.58 -17.06 26.33
CA MET A 458 2.40 -18.51 26.23
C MET A 458 3.17 -19.13 25.07
N TYR A 459 3.35 -18.39 23.97
CA TYR A 459 4.11 -18.82 22.80
C TYR A 459 5.48 -19.42 23.14
N LYS A 460 6.17 -18.92 24.17
CA LYS A 460 7.49 -19.42 24.60
C LYS A 460 7.47 -20.91 25.00
N LYS A 461 6.32 -21.44 25.41
CA LYS A 461 6.14 -22.86 25.77
C LYS A 461 5.93 -23.78 24.56
N TYR A 462 5.48 -23.23 23.44
CA TYR A 462 5.00 -24.01 22.29
C TYR A 462 5.84 -23.83 21.03
N ILE A 463 6.56 -22.71 20.90
CA ILE A 463 7.49 -22.43 19.81
C ILE A 463 8.86 -22.03 20.35
N LYS A 464 9.92 -22.44 19.67
CA LYS A 464 11.30 -22.06 20.04
C LYS A 464 11.67 -20.72 19.42
N GLN A 465 12.63 -20.05 20.02
CA GLN A 465 13.15 -18.79 19.50
C GLN A 465 13.73 -19.00 18.08
N ASN A 466 13.48 -18.04 17.20
CA ASN A 466 13.86 -18.06 15.78
C ASN A 466 13.25 -19.20 14.94
N GLU A 467 12.30 -19.97 15.46
CA GLU A 467 11.56 -20.94 14.64
C GLU A 467 10.82 -20.24 13.52
N ASN A 468 10.82 -20.86 12.34
CA ASN A 468 10.07 -20.35 11.21
C ASN A 468 8.63 -20.89 11.23
N ILE A 469 7.65 -20.01 11.33
CA ILE A 469 6.24 -20.37 11.45
C ILE A 469 5.38 -19.70 10.39
N ILE A 470 4.12 -20.13 10.28
CA ILE A 470 3.08 -19.42 9.54
C ILE A 470 1.97 -19.07 10.52
N ILE A 471 1.43 -17.86 10.45
CA ILE A 471 0.28 -17.44 11.24
C ILE A 471 -0.86 -17.09 10.29
N LEU A 472 -1.96 -17.83 10.37
CA LEU A 472 -3.13 -17.65 9.53
C LEU A 472 -4.15 -16.73 10.23
N PRO A 473 -4.86 -15.84 9.50
CA PRO A 473 -4.85 -15.68 8.04
C PRO A 473 -3.52 -15.18 7.45
N TYR A 474 -3.16 -15.70 6.28
CA TYR A 474 -1.84 -15.54 5.67
C TYR A 474 -1.61 -14.11 5.17
N MET A 475 -0.37 -13.61 5.31
CA MET A 475 0.06 -12.28 4.86
C MET A 475 -0.84 -11.15 5.40
N GLY A 476 -1.27 -10.22 4.53
CA GLY A 476 -2.08 -9.06 4.88
C GLY A 476 -3.53 -9.36 5.21
N GLU A 477 -3.97 -10.62 5.22
CA GLU A 477 -5.31 -10.97 5.73
C GLU A 477 -5.34 -11.05 7.26
N GLY A 478 -4.16 -11.14 7.89
CA GLY A 478 -3.99 -11.26 9.33
C GLY A 478 -3.12 -10.15 9.93
N TYR A 479 -2.83 -10.29 11.23
CA TYR A 479 -1.99 -9.37 12.00
C TYR A 479 -0.68 -10.03 12.47
N SER A 480 -0.16 -10.98 11.68
CA SER A 480 1.01 -11.79 12.04
C SER A 480 2.26 -10.93 12.34
N MET A 481 2.51 -9.90 11.52
CA MET A 481 3.59 -8.95 11.76
C MET A 481 3.42 -8.18 13.08
N LEU A 482 2.20 -7.75 13.43
CA LEU A 482 1.97 -7.12 14.72
C LEU A 482 2.29 -8.08 15.89
N TYR A 483 1.92 -9.35 15.78
CA TYR A 483 2.26 -10.35 16.80
C TYR A 483 3.77 -10.55 16.90
N GLN A 484 4.49 -10.58 15.79
CA GLN A 484 5.95 -10.70 15.77
C GLN A 484 6.62 -9.48 16.44
N ALA A 485 6.18 -8.26 16.13
CA ALA A 485 6.70 -7.04 16.76
C ALA A 485 6.45 -7.04 18.29
N ARG A 486 5.23 -7.40 18.73
CA ARG A 486 4.86 -7.46 20.15
C ARG A 486 5.57 -8.56 20.94
N THR A 487 6.12 -9.56 20.25
CA THR A 487 6.89 -10.64 20.88
C THR A 487 8.39 -10.40 20.79
N ASN A 488 8.83 -9.16 20.54
CA ASN A 488 10.25 -8.80 20.40
C ASN A 488 10.96 -9.67 19.35
N MET A 489 10.30 -9.84 18.20
CA MET A 489 10.80 -10.65 17.09
C MET A 489 11.16 -12.11 17.48
N TYR A 490 10.44 -12.72 18.43
CA TYR A 490 10.81 -14.04 18.99
C TYR A 490 10.89 -15.18 17.96
N PHE A 491 10.10 -15.11 16.89
CA PHE A 491 10.03 -16.13 15.83
C PHE A 491 10.22 -15.51 14.46
N ARG A 492 10.56 -16.32 13.47
CA ARG A 492 10.57 -15.95 12.04
C ARG A 492 9.27 -16.40 11.38
N MET A 493 8.93 -15.79 10.25
CA MET A 493 7.70 -16.11 9.53
C MET A 493 8.01 -16.46 8.07
N ALA A 494 7.41 -17.54 7.56
CA ALA A 494 7.43 -17.91 6.14
C ALA A 494 6.41 -17.11 5.31
N GLU A 495 6.06 -15.94 5.81
CA GLU A 495 5.11 -14.97 5.27
C GLU A 495 5.53 -13.56 5.68
N GLY A 496 4.79 -12.57 5.19
CA GLY A 496 4.92 -11.19 5.61
C GLY A 496 3.97 -10.32 4.80
N ASN A 497 3.67 -9.14 5.30
CA ASN A 497 3.03 -8.08 4.55
C ASN A 497 4.10 -7.04 4.18
N ALA A 498 4.82 -7.25 3.07
CA ALA A 498 5.78 -6.28 2.54
C ALA A 498 5.22 -5.67 1.24
N MET A 499 5.50 -4.39 0.99
CA MET A 499 4.98 -3.65 -0.18
C MET A 499 3.44 -3.72 -0.33
N GLY A 500 2.66 -3.59 0.75
CA GLY A 500 1.19 -3.54 0.66
C GLY A 500 0.52 -4.86 0.25
N GLY A 501 1.13 -6.00 0.57
CA GLY A 501 0.57 -7.34 0.35
C GLY A 501 1.18 -8.08 -0.84
N VAL A 502 2.30 -7.59 -1.36
CA VAL A 502 2.96 -8.20 -2.52
C VAL A 502 3.90 -9.31 -2.09
N ILE A 503 3.86 -10.40 -2.85
CA ILE A 503 4.65 -11.60 -2.63
C ILE A 503 5.97 -11.46 -3.40
N PRO A 504 7.11 -11.89 -2.84
CA PRO A 504 8.36 -11.95 -3.58
C PRO A 504 8.28 -12.77 -4.87
N ASN A 505 9.02 -12.38 -5.91
CA ASN A 505 9.02 -13.02 -7.22
C ASN A 505 9.32 -14.53 -7.17
N TYR A 506 10.12 -15.00 -6.21
CA TYR A 506 10.43 -16.44 -6.04
C TYR A 506 9.24 -17.27 -5.53
N LEU A 507 8.20 -16.63 -4.98
CA LEU A 507 6.95 -17.24 -4.55
C LEU A 507 5.79 -16.97 -5.51
N LEU A 508 5.97 -16.09 -6.50
CA LEU A 508 5.00 -15.94 -7.59
C LEU A 508 4.85 -17.27 -8.33
N GLY A 509 3.61 -17.69 -8.51
CA GLY A 509 3.27 -18.99 -9.10
C GLY A 509 3.51 -20.18 -8.18
N ASN A 510 3.95 -20.02 -6.93
CA ASN A 510 4.03 -21.13 -6.00
C ASN A 510 2.62 -21.67 -5.68
N PRO A 511 2.31 -22.96 -5.97
CA PRO A 511 1.02 -23.59 -5.70
C PRO A 511 0.45 -23.40 -4.30
N ALA A 512 1.32 -23.31 -3.28
CA ALA A 512 0.90 -23.14 -1.89
C ALA A 512 0.36 -21.74 -1.61
N THR A 513 0.81 -20.73 -2.36
CA THR A 513 0.44 -19.33 -2.14
C THR A 513 -1.07 -19.09 -2.19
N PRO A 514 -1.81 -19.43 -3.28
CA PRO A 514 -3.28 -19.24 -3.28
C PRO A 514 -3.96 -20.11 -2.22
N ILE A 515 -3.45 -21.31 -1.93
CA ILE A 515 -3.98 -22.18 -0.88
C ILE A 515 -3.90 -21.45 0.47
N LEU A 516 -2.74 -20.90 0.82
CA LEU A 516 -2.47 -20.18 2.07
C LEU A 516 -3.21 -18.84 2.14
N TYR A 517 -3.32 -18.13 1.01
CA TYR A 517 -3.95 -16.81 0.97
C TYR A 517 -5.49 -16.89 1.10
N ASN A 518 -6.15 -17.69 0.26
CA ASN A 518 -7.62 -17.71 0.20
C ASN A 518 -8.25 -19.06 0.54
N GLY A 519 -7.47 -20.10 0.83
CA GLY A 519 -7.98 -21.43 1.17
C GLY A 519 -8.42 -22.27 -0.02
N THR A 520 -7.87 -22.04 -1.23
CA THR A 520 -8.19 -22.86 -2.41
C THR A 520 -7.79 -24.33 -2.20
N THR A 521 -8.72 -25.28 -2.34
CA THR A 521 -8.47 -26.73 -2.14
C THR A 521 -8.62 -27.55 -3.43
N ALA A 522 -7.81 -27.24 -4.45
CA ALA A 522 -7.80 -28.00 -5.71
C ALA A 522 -7.05 -29.35 -5.57
N VAL A 523 -7.21 -30.27 -6.53
CA VAL A 523 -6.58 -31.60 -6.51
C VAL A 523 -5.07 -31.52 -6.25
N GLY A 524 -4.58 -32.08 -5.15
CA GLY A 524 -3.16 -32.07 -4.80
C GLY A 524 -2.68 -30.86 -3.99
N TYR A 525 -3.61 -30.07 -3.43
CA TYR A 525 -3.26 -28.97 -2.54
C TYR A 525 -2.42 -29.45 -1.34
N GLU A 526 -2.63 -30.66 -0.82
CA GLU A 526 -1.88 -31.22 0.31
C GLU A 526 -0.39 -31.38 -0.03
N PHE A 527 -0.10 -31.92 -1.22
CA PHE A 527 1.27 -32.07 -1.71
C PHE A 527 1.97 -30.71 -1.80
N ASN A 528 1.26 -29.70 -2.32
CA ASN A 528 1.81 -28.37 -2.48
C ASN A 528 2.07 -27.68 -1.13
N LEU A 529 1.17 -27.81 -0.15
CA LEU A 529 1.38 -27.32 1.21
C LEU A 529 2.58 -28.00 1.89
N VAL A 530 2.65 -29.33 1.86
CA VAL A 530 3.76 -30.08 2.49
C VAL A 530 5.10 -29.73 1.85
N LYS A 531 5.13 -29.63 0.51
CA LYS A 531 6.32 -29.19 -0.23
C LYS A 531 6.74 -27.76 0.17
N PHE A 532 5.78 -26.85 0.33
CA PHE A 532 6.03 -25.50 0.80
C PHE A 532 6.59 -25.50 2.22
N PHE A 533 5.93 -26.17 3.16
CA PHE A 533 6.39 -26.25 4.55
C PHE A 533 7.82 -26.82 4.65
N ARG A 534 8.17 -27.83 3.84
CA ARG A 534 9.54 -28.35 3.78
C ARG A 534 10.52 -27.32 3.23
N LYS A 535 10.20 -26.72 2.08
CA LYS A 535 11.10 -25.80 1.38
C LYS A 535 11.36 -24.55 2.19
N GLU A 536 10.32 -23.99 2.78
CA GLU A 536 10.39 -22.79 3.62
C GLU A 536 10.70 -23.14 5.09
N LYS A 537 11.08 -24.39 5.40
CA LYS A 537 11.50 -24.83 6.75
C LYS A 537 10.50 -24.49 7.87
N VAL A 538 9.21 -24.54 7.58
CA VAL A 538 8.12 -24.23 8.51
C VAL A 538 8.07 -25.29 9.62
N LYS A 539 7.97 -24.85 10.87
CA LYS A 539 7.93 -25.70 12.07
C LYS A 539 6.55 -25.77 12.71
N ALA A 540 5.77 -24.71 12.59
CA ALA A 540 4.39 -24.68 13.07
C ALA A 540 3.53 -23.81 12.17
N VAL A 541 2.25 -24.17 12.06
CA VAL A 541 1.19 -23.33 11.49
C VAL A 541 0.24 -22.96 12.62
N ILE A 542 0.03 -21.67 12.83
CA ILE A 542 -0.82 -21.14 13.91
C ILE A 542 -2.06 -20.54 13.28
N THR A 543 -3.25 -20.91 13.72
CA THR A 543 -4.51 -20.29 13.26
C THR A 543 -5.02 -19.30 14.31
N ALA A 544 -5.03 -18.02 13.96
CA ALA A 544 -5.59 -16.95 14.78
C ALA A 544 -7.01 -16.57 14.29
N LYS A 545 -7.81 -15.95 15.18
CA LYS A 545 -9.03 -15.17 14.88
C LYS A 545 -10.01 -15.79 13.88
N GLY A 546 -11.07 -16.48 14.33
CA GLY A 546 -12.26 -16.86 13.52
C GLY A 546 -12.06 -17.75 12.29
N SER A 547 -10.81 -17.91 11.83
CA SER A 547 -10.41 -18.64 10.64
C SER A 547 -10.17 -20.14 10.92
N ARG A 548 -10.25 -20.55 12.19
CA ARG A 548 -10.04 -21.91 12.68
C ARG A 548 -10.84 -22.95 11.91
N LYS A 549 -12.17 -22.78 11.78
CA LYS A 549 -13.04 -23.74 11.07
C LYS A 549 -12.63 -23.92 9.60
N LYS A 550 -12.21 -22.84 8.93
CA LYS A 550 -11.75 -22.88 7.54
C LYS A 550 -10.44 -23.65 7.44
N TRP A 551 -9.46 -23.29 8.26
CA TRP A 551 -8.11 -23.87 8.19
C TRP A 551 -8.02 -25.28 8.74
N GLN A 552 -8.83 -25.63 9.74
CA GLN A 552 -8.93 -26.98 10.26
C GLN A 552 -9.35 -27.96 9.15
N LYS A 553 -10.32 -27.60 8.29
CA LYS A 553 -10.71 -28.43 7.13
C LYS A 553 -9.56 -28.66 6.15
N ILE A 554 -8.69 -27.67 5.97
CA ILE A 554 -7.57 -27.71 5.02
C ILE A 554 -6.36 -28.46 5.61
N LEU A 555 -6.09 -28.31 6.90
CA LEU A 555 -4.90 -28.87 7.55
C LEU A 555 -5.14 -30.27 8.11
N LYS A 556 -6.38 -30.64 8.48
CA LYS A 556 -6.71 -31.97 9.04
C LYS A 556 -6.22 -33.14 8.16
N PRO A 557 -6.33 -33.11 6.81
CA PRO A 557 -5.82 -34.20 5.96
C PRO A 557 -4.30 -34.38 5.98
N LEU A 558 -3.54 -33.42 6.51
CA LEU A 558 -2.09 -33.53 6.67
C LEU A 558 -1.68 -34.34 7.91
N ASN A 559 -2.64 -34.60 8.81
CA ASN A 559 -2.44 -35.37 10.05
C ASN A 559 -1.29 -34.83 10.93
N PHE A 560 -1.20 -33.50 11.04
CA PHE A 560 -0.26 -32.83 11.94
C PHE A 560 -0.77 -32.88 13.38
N ARG A 561 0.15 -32.94 14.35
CA ARG A 561 -0.21 -32.82 15.77
C ARG A 561 -0.79 -31.42 16.01
N GLU A 562 -2.03 -31.38 16.50
CA GLU A 562 -2.77 -30.16 16.80
C GLU A 562 -2.86 -29.93 18.32
N ILE A 563 -2.61 -28.70 18.77
CA ILE A 563 -2.82 -28.29 20.17
C ILE A 563 -3.56 -26.95 20.17
N ASN A 564 -4.54 -26.80 21.07
CA ASN A 564 -5.20 -25.53 21.34
C ASN A 564 -4.57 -24.86 22.56
N ALA A 565 -4.14 -23.60 22.42
CA ALA A 565 -3.58 -22.83 23.54
C ALA A 565 -3.83 -21.33 23.35
N GLY A 566 -4.25 -20.63 24.42
CA GLY A 566 -4.33 -19.16 24.42
C GLY A 566 -5.20 -18.56 23.31
N GLY A 567 -6.20 -19.30 22.81
CA GLY A 567 -7.10 -18.85 21.75
C GLY A 567 -6.56 -19.00 20.31
N VAL A 568 -5.49 -19.79 20.09
CA VAL A 568 -5.03 -20.22 18.76
C VAL A 568 -4.95 -21.75 18.66
N ASP A 569 -5.00 -22.30 17.44
CA ASP A 569 -4.66 -23.71 17.19
C ASP A 569 -3.26 -23.79 16.58
N ILE A 570 -2.47 -24.73 17.05
CA ILE A 570 -1.06 -24.90 16.69
C ILE A 570 -0.93 -26.27 16.02
N TYR A 571 -0.58 -26.27 14.74
CA TYR A 571 -0.31 -27.48 13.96
C TYR A 571 1.20 -27.65 13.81
N TYR A 572 1.78 -28.64 14.48
CA TYR A 572 3.21 -28.92 14.42
C TYR A 572 3.58 -29.62 13.12
N VAL A 573 4.49 -29.00 12.38
CA VAL A 573 5.00 -29.56 11.13
C VAL A 573 6.08 -30.60 11.46
N PRO A 574 5.91 -31.88 11.07
CA PRO A 574 6.89 -32.92 11.40
C PRO A 574 8.27 -32.62 10.81
N PRO A 575 9.38 -32.93 11.51
CA PRO A 575 10.73 -32.64 11.01
C PRO A 575 11.08 -33.39 9.72
N LYS A 576 10.53 -34.60 9.53
CA LYS A 576 10.79 -35.48 8.37
C LYS A 576 9.66 -35.40 7.33
N LEU A 577 9.55 -34.26 6.63
CA LEU A 577 8.50 -34.07 5.62
C LEU A 577 8.70 -34.82 4.29
N LYS A 578 9.92 -35.27 3.96
CA LYS A 578 10.19 -35.92 2.64
C LYS A 578 9.27 -37.12 2.37
N LYS A 579 9.08 -37.99 3.37
CA LYS A 579 8.20 -39.18 3.25
C LYS A 579 6.74 -38.78 3.06
N LEU A 580 6.29 -37.76 3.81
CA LEU A 580 4.93 -37.23 3.69
C LEU A 580 4.69 -36.55 2.35
N GLU A 581 5.67 -35.78 1.86
CA GLU A 581 5.62 -35.14 0.53
C GLU A 581 5.45 -36.19 -0.57
N GLU A 582 6.23 -37.27 -0.53
CA GLU A 582 6.13 -38.34 -1.54
C GLU A 582 4.79 -39.09 -1.45
N ALA A 583 4.28 -39.35 -0.25
CA ALA A 583 2.95 -39.92 -0.05
C ALA A 583 1.84 -39.01 -0.62
N MET A 584 1.90 -37.71 -0.34
CA MET A 584 0.92 -36.73 -0.86
C MET A 584 1.04 -36.55 -2.38
N LYS A 585 2.24 -36.67 -2.94
CA LYS A 585 2.45 -36.69 -4.39
C LYS A 585 1.77 -37.89 -5.02
N ILE A 586 1.96 -39.10 -4.47
CA ILE A 586 1.30 -40.31 -4.96
C ILE A 586 -0.23 -40.17 -4.86
N LYS A 587 -0.74 -39.66 -3.73
CA LYS A 587 -2.18 -39.37 -3.52
C LYS A 587 -2.70 -38.41 -4.59
N MET A 588 -2.00 -37.30 -4.84
CA MET A 588 -2.35 -36.33 -5.88
C MET A 588 -2.39 -36.98 -7.27
N LEU A 589 -1.37 -37.76 -7.64
CA LEU A 589 -1.30 -38.40 -8.95
C LEU A 589 -2.44 -39.42 -9.15
N ARG A 590 -2.73 -40.24 -8.13
CA ARG A 590 -3.84 -41.22 -8.17
C ARG A 590 -5.19 -40.53 -8.24
N HIS A 591 -5.45 -39.58 -7.35
CA HIS A 591 -6.73 -38.87 -7.30
C HIS A 591 -6.95 -38.02 -8.56
N GLY A 592 -5.94 -37.28 -9.00
CA GLY A 592 -6.02 -36.49 -10.22
C GLY A 592 -6.23 -37.33 -11.47
N TYR A 593 -5.58 -38.50 -11.58
CA TYR A 593 -5.84 -39.45 -12.65
C TYR A 593 -7.26 -40.00 -12.62
N PHE A 594 -7.75 -40.41 -11.44
CA PHE A 594 -9.12 -40.91 -11.30
C PHE A 594 -10.14 -39.88 -11.75
N VAL A 595 -10.06 -38.65 -11.21
CA VAL A 595 -10.95 -37.54 -11.57
C VAL A 595 -10.89 -37.24 -13.06
N PHE A 596 -9.68 -37.13 -13.62
CA PHE A 596 -9.49 -36.89 -15.05
C PHE A 596 -10.08 -38.01 -15.92
N GLN A 597 -9.88 -39.27 -15.54
CA GLN A 597 -10.40 -40.44 -16.24
C GLN A 597 -11.93 -40.51 -16.16
N SER A 598 -12.56 -40.09 -15.05
CA SER A 598 -14.02 -39.97 -14.94
C SER A 598 -14.58 -39.00 -15.99
N TYR A 599 -13.98 -37.82 -16.14
CA TYR A 599 -14.40 -36.85 -17.16
C TYR A 599 -14.20 -37.39 -18.58
N ARG A 600 -13.08 -38.05 -18.84
CA ARG A 600 -12.79 -38.67 -20.14
C ARG A 600 -13.81 -39.77 -20.47
N SER A 601 -14.08 -40.66 -19.52
CA SER A 601 -15.07 -41.73 -19.69
C SER A 601 -16.47 -41.17 -19.92
N ALA A 602 -16.86 -40.13 -19.18
CA ALA A 602 -18.14 -39.45 -19.37
C ALA A 602 -18.28 -38.84 -20.78
N ALA A 603 -17.22 -38.20 -21.30
CA ALA A 603 -17.22 -37.65 -22.65
C ALA A 603 -17.34 -38.71 -23.74
N VAL A 604 -16.64 -39.84 -23.60
CA VAL A 604 -16.74 -40.97 -24.53
C VAL A 604 -18.16 -41.55 -24.52
N LYS A 605 -18.69 -41.88 -23.33
CA LYS A 605 -20.06 -42.41 -23.19
C LYS A 605 -21.13 -41.44 -23.72
N TYR A 606 -20.93 -40.14 -23.52
CA TYR A 606 -21.82 -39.11 -24.06
C TYR A 606 -21.83 -39.16 -25.59
N TYR A 607 -20.65 -39.20 -26.18
CA TYR A 607 -20.51 -39.26 -27.63
C TYR A 607 -21.08 -40.56 -28.20
N ASP A 608 -20.87 -41.70 -27.54
CA ASP A 608 -21.43 -42.98 -27.97
C ASP A 608 -22.96 -42.94 -28.03
N LYS A 609 -23.59 -42.26 -27.06
CA LYS A 609 -25.05 -42.09 -26.96
C LYS A 609 -25.62 -41.08 -27.95
N TYR A 610 -25.01 -39.90 -28.09
CA TYR A 610 -25.59 -38.76 -28.83
C TYR A 610 -24.92 -38.49 -30.18
N LYS A 611 -23.82 -39.17 -30.50
CA LYS A 611 -22.99 -38.97 -31.70
C LYS A 611 -22.52 -37.52 -31.91
N THR A 612 -22.53 -36.72 -30.85
CA THR A 612 -22.11 -35.32 -30.85
C THR A 612 -21.48 -34.94 -29.51
N PHE A 613 -20.64 -33.90 -29.52
CA PHE A 613 -20.17 -33.24 -28.29
C PHE A 613 -20.99 -31.98 -27.98
N SER A 614 -22.00 -31.65 -28.80
CA SER A 614 -22.95 -30.57 -28.50
C SER A 614 -23.68 -30.89 -27.20
N GLY A 615 -23.57 -30.00 -26.21
CA GLY A 615 -24.13 -30.21 -24.88
C GLY A 615 -23.19 -30.91 -23.89
N LEU A 616 -21.92 -31.14 -24.23
CA LEU A 616 -20.93 -31.68 -23.29
C LEU A 616 -20.51 -30.60 -22.27
N TYR A 617 -21.11 -30.62 -21.08
CA TYR A 617 -20.69 -29.80 -19.93
C TYR A 617 -20.97 -30.54 -18.61
N PRO A 618 -20.26 -30.24 -17.52
CA PRO A 618 -20.29 -31.04 -16.30
C PRO A 618 -21.68 -31.28 -15.69
N LEU A 619 -22.53 -30.24 -15.61
CA LEU A 619 -23.86 -30.38 -15.01
C LEU A 619 -24.77 -31.28 -15.85
N HIS A 620 -24.68 -31.21 -17.18
CA HIS A 620 -25.44 -32.13 -18.03
C HIS A 620 -24.99 -33.57 -17.83
N LEU A 621 -23.67 -33.81 -17.80
CA LEU A 621 -23.10 -35.13 -17.53
C LEU A 621 -23.53 -35.68 -16.17
N GLU A 622 -23.67 -34.82 -15.16
CA GLU A 622 -24.24 -35.16 -13.87
C GLU A 622 -25.73 -35.56 -13.98
N GLN A 623 -26.54 -34.75 -14.64
CA GLN A 623 -28.00 -34.95 -14.77
C GLN A 623 -28.35 -36.25 -15.50
N ILE A 624 -27.56 -36.63 -16.51
CA ILE A 624 -27.77 -37.87 -17.28
C ILE A 624 -27.05 -39.08 -16.67
N GLY A 625 -26.46 -38.94 -15.47
CA GLY A 625 -25.82 -40.04 -14.74
C GLY A 625 -24.47 -40.50 -15.27
N LEU A 626 -23.85 -39.77 -16.20
CA LEU A 626 -22.50 -40.09 -16.72
C LEU A 626 -21.38 -39.59 -15.81
N LEU A 627 -21.71 -38.73 -14.83
CA LEU A 627 -20.76 -38.14 -13.89
C LEU A 627 -21.41 -38.07 -12.49
N PRO A 628 -20.69 -38.37 -11.39
CA PRO A 628 -21.26 -38.27 -10.05
C PRO A 628 -21.49 -36.80 -9.65
N LYS A 629 -22.45 -36.55 -8.74
CA LYS A 629 -22.77 -35.21 -8.21
C LYS A 629 -21.56 -34.46 -7.64
N SER A 630 -20.58 -35.19 -7.09
CA SER A 630 -19.34 -34.62 -6.55
C SER A 630 -18.39 -34.04 -7.62
N LEU A 631 -18.57 -34.44 -8.88
CA LEU A 631 -17.73 -34.00 -10.02
C LEU A 631 -18.47 -33.08 -10.99
N GLY A 632 -19.76 -32.86 -10.78
CA GLY A 632 -20.58 -31.98 -11.61
C GLY A 632 -20.20 -30.50 -11.55
N GLY A 633 -20.99 -29.66 -12.23
CA GLY A 633 -20.64 -28.26 -12.45
C GLY A 633 -21.75 -27.27 -12.14
N PHE A 634 -21.65 -26.12 -12.79
CA PHE A 634 -22.53 -24.99 -12.58
C PHE A 634 -23.72 -25.03 -13.54
N ASN A 635 -24.76 -24.26 -13.21
CA ASN A 635 -25.93 -24.07 -14.08
C ASN A 635 -25.51 -23.64 -15.50
N ARG A 636 -26.24 -24.08 -16.54
CA ARG A 636 -25.97 -23.76 -17.95
C ARG A 636 -25.91 -22.26 -18.25
N HIS A 637 -26.66 -21.44 -17.51
CA HIS A 637 -26.63 -19.98 -17.66
C HIS A 637 -25.44 -19.31 -16.95
N SER A 638 -24.66 -20.07 -16.18
CA SER A 638 -23.45 -19.54 -15.53
C SER A 638 -22.35 -19.32 -16.57
N PRO A 639 -21.56 -18.23 -16.50
CA PRO A 639 -20.34 -18.10 -17.31
C PRO A 639 -19.31 -19.21 -16.99
N LYS A 640 -19.51 -19.97 -15.90
CA LYS A 640 -18.69 -21.11 -15.49
C LYS A 640 -19.32 -22.47 -15.86
N TYR A 641 -20.32 -22.53 -16.74
CA TYR A 641 -21.07 -23.78 -17.00
C TYR A 641 -20.19 -24.97 -17.44
N ASN A 642 -19.07 -24.72 -18.12
CA ASN A 642 -18.10 -25.76 -18.51
C ASN A 642 -17.08 -26.12 -17.40
N TRP A 643 -17.14 -25.45 -16.26
CA TRP A 643 -16.30 -25.72 -15.10
C TRP A 643 -17.02 -26.59 -14.08
N THR A 644 -16.24 -27.34 -13.32
CA THR A 644 -16.71 -28.24 -12.27
C THR A 644 -16.45 -27.60 -10.91
N LYS A 645 -17.14 -28.10 -9.88
CA LYS A 645 -16.94 -27.61 -8.50
C LYS A 645 -15.54 -27.88 -7.94
N ASN A 646 -14.80 -28.83 -8.53
CA ASN A 646 -13.43 -29.22 -8.12
C ASN A 646 -12.32 -28.63 -9.02
N GLY A 647 -12.65 -27.65 -9.88
CA GLY A 647 -11.65 -26.91 -10.68
C GLY A 647 -11.25 -27.57 -12.00
N PHE A 648 -11.97 -28.58 -12.45
CA PHE A 648 -11.85 -29.14 -13.80
C PHE A 648 -12.75 -28.39 -14.78
N TRP A 649 -12.47 -28.57 -16.06
CA TRP A 649 -13.22 -28.05 -17.18
C TRP A 649 -13.44 -29.18 -18.16
N ILE A 650 -14.64 -29.29 -18.74
CA ILE A 650 -14.90 -30.22 -19.85
C ILE A 650 -15.84 -29.54 -20.83
N GLY A 651 -15.56 -29.70 -22.11
CA GLY A 651 -16.35 -29.08 -23.16
C GLY A 651 -15.95 -29.49 -24.56
N ARG A 652 -16.79 -29.12 -25.52
CA ARG A 652 -16.52 -29.27 -26.95
C ARG A 652 -15.42 -28.29 -27.39
N LEU A 653 -14.49 -28.77 -28.21
CA LEU A 653 -13.46 -27.96 -28.88
C LEU A 653 -13.36 -28.38 -30.35
N GLY A 654 -14.02 -27.61 -31.23
CA GLY A 654 -14.20 -27.98 -32.64
C GLY A 654 -15.04 -29.25 -32.79
N ASN A 655 -14.54 -30.25 -33.53
CA ASN A 655 -15.17 -31.56 -33.69
C ASN A 655 -14.66 -32.60 -32.67
N SER A 656 -14.04 -32.14 -31.59
CA SER A 656 -13.49 -32.98 -30.52
C SER A 656 -13.98 -32.48 -29.15
N TYR A 657 -13.61 -33.17 -28.09
CA TYR A 657 -13.75 -32.68 -26.72
C TYR A 657 -12.39 -32.32 -26.13
N ALA A 658 -12.42 -31.49 -25.09
CA ALA A 658 -11.26 -31.19 -24.29
C ALA A 658 -11.58 -31.26 -22.80
N ILE A 659 -10.55 -31.58 -22.01
CA ILE A 659 -10.60 -31.58 -20.56
C ILE A 659 -9.49 -30.66 -20.06
N GLY A 660 -9.85 -29.74 -19.18
CA GLY A 660 -8.90 -28.83 -18.54
C GLY A 660 -9.02 -28.89 -17.03
N TYR A 661 -8.08 -28.26 -16.34
CA TYR A 661 -8.18 -28.01 -14.91
C TYR A 661 -7.33 -26.81 -14.48
N PHE A 662 -7.74 -26.17 -13.40
CA PHE A 662 -7.09 -25.02 -12.79
C PHE A 662 -7.31 -24.98 -11.27
N PRO A 663 -6.29 -24.60 -10.48
CA PRO A 663 -4.90 -24.43 -10.87
C PRO A 663 -4.25 -25.76 -11.24
N ALA A 664 -3.50 -25.80 -12.35
CA ALA A 664 -2.82 -27.01 -12.78
C ALA A 664 -1.39 -27.10 -12.25
N TYR A 665 -0.96 -28.34 -11.96
CA TYR A 665 0.34 -28.64 -11.37
C TYR A 665 1.18 -29.47 -12.33
N TYR A 666 2.41 -29.03 -12.61
CA TYR A 666 3.30 -29.67 -13.60
C TYR A 666 3.44 -31.19 -13.40
N ASN A 667 3.53 -31.67 -12.16
CA ASN A 667 3.64 -33.10 -11.86
C ASN A 667 2.41 -33.90 -12.32
N LEU A 668 1.20 -33.41 -12.04
CA LEU A 668 -0.04 -34.05 -12.50
C LEU A 668 -0.18 -33.91 -14.02
N THR A 669 0.09 -32.73 -14.57
CA THR A 669 0.11 -32.46 -16.02
C THR A 669 0.99 -33.43 -16.78
N LYS A 670 2.25 -33.60 -16.35
CA LYS A 670 3.22 -34.52 -16.96
C LYS A 670 2.79 -35.97 -16.82
N TYR A 671 2.21 -36.35 -15.68
CA TYR A 671 1.70 -37.70 -15.44
C TYR A 671 0.51 -38.04 -16.37
N LEU A 672 -0.46 -37.14 -16.50
CA LEU A 672 -1.59 -37.29 -17.41
C LEU A 672 -1.13 -37.36 -18.87
N TYR A 673 -0.20 -36.50 -19.28
CA TYR A 673 0.39 -36.56 -20.62
C TYR A 673 1.00 -37.94 -20.92
N LYS A 674 1.82 -38.48 -20.00
CA LYS A 674 2.42 -39.81 -20.16
C LYS A 674 1.38 -40.92 -20.26
N LYS A 675 0.29 -40.85 -19.48
CA LYS A 675 -0.77 -41.86 -19.48
C LYS A 675 -1.65 -41.81 -20.73
N PHE A 676 -1.86 -40.64 -21.30
CA PHE A 676 -2.83 -40.43 -22.38
C PHE A 676 -2.22 -40.03 -23.73
N SER A 677 -0.90 -40.01 -23.86
CA SER A 677 -0.14 -39.50 -25.02
C SER A 677 -0.70 -39.95 -26.37
N LYS A 678 -1.06 -41.24 -26.53
CA LYS A 678 -1.63 -41.80 -27.76
C LYS A 678 -2.97 -41.20 -28.18
N SER A 679 -3.79 -40.82 -27.19
CA SER A 679 -5.15 -40.28 -27.35
C SER A 679 -5.23 -38.75 -27.39
N ILE A 680 -4.16 -38.06 -26.98
CA ILE A 680 -4.09 -36.61 -26.99
C ILE A 680 -3.89 -36.12 -28.42
N LYS A 681 -4.73 -35.16 -28.84
CA LYS A 681 -4.58 -34.43 -30.10
C LYS A 681 -3.70 -33.20 -29.92
N LYS A 682 -4.02 -32.37 -28.92
CA LYS A 682 -3.24 -31.18 -28.52
C LYS A 682 -3.31 -31.01 -27.02
N MET A 683 -2.23 -30.55 -26.41
CA MET A 683 -2.19 -30.24 -24.99
C MET A 683 -1.57 -28.87 -24.80
N TYR A 684 -2.16 -28.07 -23.92
CA TYR A 684 -1.74 -26.73 -23.61
C TYR A 684 -1.42 -26.61 -22.13
N PHE A 685 -0.23 -26.12 -21.80
CA PHE A 685 0.16 -25.81 -20.43
C PHE A 685 1.40 -24.89 -20.37
N PRO A 686 1.33 -23.76 -19.64
CA PRO A 686 0.10 -23.09 -19.22
C PRO A 686 -0.64 -22.59 -20.48
N TYR A 687 -1.95 -22.82 -20.56
CA TYR A 687 -2.77 -22.36 -21.67
C TYR A 687 -2.56 -20.85 -21.92
N PRO A 688 -2.43 -20.39 -23.19
CA PRO A 688 -2.62 -21.11 -24.45
C PRO A 688 -1.34 -21.71 -25.07
N LYS A 689 -0.24 -21.84 -24.31
CA LYS A 689 1.03 -22.38 -24.86
C LYS A 689 0.95 -23.90 -25.04
N LEU A 690 1.37 -24.40 -26.20
CA LEU A 690 1.47 -25.85 -26.44
C LEU A 690 2.43 -26.49 -25.43
N PHE A 691 2.01 -27.61 -24.86
CA PHE A 691 2.77 -28.35 -23.88
C PHE A 691 3.89 -29.14 -24.57
N ASN A 692 5.12 -28.89 -24.17
CA ASN A 692 6.28 -29.65 -24.60
C ASN A 692 6.86 -30.43 -23.40
N SER A 693 6.85 -31.76 -23.49
CA SER A 693 7.31 -32.62 -22.40
C SER A 693 8.82 -32.59 -22.16
N SER A 694 9.62 -32.13 -23.14
CA SER A 694 11.07 -31.92 -23.01
C SER A 694 11.43 -30.58 -22.36
N ASN A 695 10.49 -29.63 -22.26
CA ASN A 695 10.72 -28.37 -21.57
C ASN A 695 10.74 -28.61 -20.04
N ASN A 696 11.85 -28.20 -19.42
CA ASN A 696 11.89 -27.97 -17.97
C ASN A 696 11.16 -26.66 -17.66
N TYR A 697 9.83 -26.70 -17.67
CA TYR A 697 9.02 -25.58 -17.20
C TYR A 697 9.44 -25.18 -15.79
N ASN A 698 9.42 -23.87 -15.52
CA ASN A 698 9.66 -23.37 -14.17
C ASN A 698 8.80 -24.16 -13.18
N LYS A 699 9.40 -24.69 -12.11
CA LYS A 699 8.74 -25.49 -11.07
C LYS A 699 7.59 -24.75 -10.34
N TYR A 700 7.48 -23.43 -10.54
CA TYR A 700 6.42 -22.55 -10.05
C TYR A 700 5.45 -22.09 -11.15
N LEU A 701 5.49 -22.69 -12.34
CA LEU A 701 4.56 -22.34 -13.41
C LEU A 701 3.16 -22.86 -13.07
N GLN A 702 2.31 -21.95 -12.61
CA GLN A 702 0.88 -22.16 -12.55
C GLN A 702 0.24 -21.78 -13.88
N GLY A 703 -0.85 -22.46 -14.19
CA GLY A 703 -1.72 -22.07 -15.28
C GLY A 703 -2.88 -23.02 -15.40
N GLN A 704 -3.61 -22.85 -16.49
CA GLN A 704 -4.65 -23.77 -16.88
C GLN A 704 -4.03 -24.84 -17.78
N VAL A 705 -4.42 -26.10 -17.56
CA VAL A 705 -4.22 -27.15 -18.56
C VAL A 705 -5.46 -27.22 -19.42
N LEU A 706 -5.27 -27.44 -20.72
CA LEU A 706 -6.32 -27.87 -21.62
C LEU A 706 -5.79 -29.02 -22.49
N ILE A 707 -6.44 -30.17 -22.44
CA ILE A 707 -6.08 -31.37 -23.20
C ILE A 707 -7.20 -31.68 -24.17
N GLN A 708 -6.95 -31.51 -25.46
CA GLN A 708 -7.84 -31.91 -26.54
C GLN A 708 -7.56 -33.37 -26.91
N PHE A 709 -8.61 -34.17 -27.01
CA PHE A 709 -8.52 -35.58 -27.35
C PHE A 709 -8.89 -35.83 -28.81
N LYS A 710 -8.38 -36.93 -29.38
CA LYS A 710 -8.88 -37.49 -30.64
C LYS A 710 -10.31 -37.99 -30.45
N ARG A 711 -11.09 -38.00 -31.55
CA ARG A 711 -12.47 -38.48 -31.57
C ARG A 711 -12.54 -39.92 -31.11
#